data_AF-A0A1Q9V2B2-F1
#
_entry.id   AF-A0A1Q9V2B2-F1
#
_cell.length_a   1.000
_cell.length_b   1.000
_cell.length_c   1.000
_cell.angle_alpha   90.00
_cell.angle_beta   90.00
_cell.angle_gamma   90.00
#
_symmetry.space_group_name_H-M   'P 1'
#
loop_
_entity.id
_entity.type
_entity.pdbx_description
1 polymer ?
#
loop_
_entity_poly.entity_id
_entity_poly.type
_entity_poly.pdbx_seq_one_letter_code
_entity_poly.pdbx_strand_id
1 'polypeptide(L)'
;MSSFLRRHWLIGLLLVGGVALRIVAWLAYQPALLYIDTFRYLGNLEELRPTDLNPLGYTLLLKGLLEFGGFAWVQAVQHVIGVLMALALYRLALRYTDRGWLAALAAAPVLLDAYQIQIEATLMSEVLFQALLVGMVWALLSRGEATWQRAALAGGLLAVAVFTRTIGMTIAVPLVLFLLLAYGGWKLWTTSKGRRHAIGRTLAGLVGLGLVLVGYMSYYAVHAGSFGLTGASNNVLYGRMATIADCDRLPDDQGMRIMCPEEPIDERESVDFYTHFQYGSADWPEEPLPDERDKATLARQFAYHVMFEQPLDVAGAILYDFGKNFSPFKETFYNDVPVERWQFQSHYPYHDVGTETPQTYHAWSLAYDDQLPHADPDLAAFLRSYQLNGGYTWGPLLAVYALFGILGVVGVGKSRGSPLRSGAFLATGSALIILAGSAAFEFSWRYQLPALVLLPIGGVLGLAAIFGLGKKPVKGGRRPKMDDYPDDVDTAAVSEFRSRYGEAPLSPLVVVIAAYNEAKGITPVLQNMPTHCGDIPVSTLVVVDGATDGTAEVARAAGAYVCEAPKNRGQGGALRLGYRLAAECGADWVVTTDADGQYDNNELPMLMKPLLDGTADFVTGSRRLGSGKYDSSVRWLGVRVFAWLASVLTMQKITDTSFGFRAMPADLAASVTLREPQYQASELLLGVMARGARVLEVPMTMELRNNGASKKGGSIKYGANYSRVMLGTWLREYVFRGGKRNRYVRTDMPADRPSDKGSEKAADERRPA
;
A
#
# COMPACT_ATOMS: atom_id res chain seq x y z
N MET A 1 10.09 -26.69 -1.54
CA MET A 1 9.19 -25.52 -1.42
C MET A 1 9.84 -24.41 -0.60
N SER A 2 10.05 -23.23 -1.21
CA SER A 2 10.65 -22.05 -0.56
C SER A 2 9.83 -21.59 0.65
N SER A 3 10.46 -20.89 1.61
CA SER A 3 9.77 -20.37 2.81
C SER A 3 8.61 -19.41 2.48
N PHE A 4 8.67 -18.77 1.31
CA PHE A 4 7.60 -17.93 0.77
C PHE A 4 6.33 -18.75 0.46
N LEU A 5 6.47 -19.86 -0.27
CA LEU A 5 5.34 -20.76 -0.59
C LEU A 5 4.70 -21.32 0.68
N ARG A 6 5.51 -21.72 1.69
CA ARG A 6 4.96 -22.17 2.99
C ARG A 6 4.25 -21.08 3.78
N ARG A 7 4.58 -19.80 3.58
CA ARG A 7 3.93 -18.68 4.27
C ARG A 7 2.63 -18.24 3.61
N HIS A 8 2.54 -18.39 2.29
CA HIS A 8 1.47 -17.84 1.46
C HIS A 8 0.62 -18.92 0.76
N TRP A 9 0.76 -20.20 1.12
CA TRP A 9 0.02 -21.29 0.48
C TRP A 9 -1.49 -21.10 0.54
N LEU A 10 -2.04 -20.66 1.69
CA LEU A 10 -3.48 -20.52 1.86
C LEU A 10 -4.05 -19.43 0.94
N ILE A 11 -3.40 -18.27 0.84
CA ILE A 11 -3.85 -17.24 -0.12
C ILE A 11 -3.68 -17.71 -1.57
N GLY A 12 -2.63 -18.50 -1.87
CA GLY A 12 -2.45 -19.10 -3.19
C GLY A 12 -3.61 -20.03 -3.57
N LEU A 13 -4.02 -20.91 -2.65
CA LEU A 13 -5.18 -21.80 -2.83
C LEU A 13 -6.47 -21.00 -3.06
N LEU A 14 -6.74 -20.02 -2.20
CA LEU A 14 -7.92 -19.16 -2.31
C LEU A 14 -7.95 -18.35 -3.61
N LEU A 15 -6.80 -17.88 -4.08
CA LEU A 15 -6.68 -17.16 -5.35
C LEU A 15 -6.99 -18.08 -6.54
N VAL A 16 -6.45 -19.30 -6.55
CA VAL A 16 -6.75 -20.27 -7.62
C VAL A 16 -8.24 -20.57 -7.66
N GLY A 17 -8.86 -20.87 -6.50
CA GLY A 17 -10.30 -21.13 -6.43
C GLY A 17 -11.14 -19.90 -6.84
N GLY A 18 -10.82 -18.72 -6.31
CA GLY A 18 -11.57 -17.49 -6.63
C GLY A 18 -11.43 -17.01 -8.07
N VAL A 19 -10.27 -17.22 -8.70
CA VAL A 19 -10.08 -16.95 -10.13
C VAL A 19 -10.82 -17.99 -10.98
N ALA A 20 -10.76 -19.27 -10.61
CA ALA A 20 -11.50 -20.31 -11.31
C ALA A 20 -13.01 -20.05 -11.30
N LEU A 21 -13.59 -19.69 -10.14
CA LEU A 21 -15.02 -19.35 -10.05
C LEU A 21 -15.41 -18.16 -10.94
N ARG A 22 -14.55 -17.13 -11.05
CA ARG A 22 -14.77 -15.97 -11.93
C ARG A 22 -14.69 -16.34 -13.41
N ILE A 23 -13.75 -17.21 -13.78
CA ILE A 23 -13.67 -17.74 -15.15
C ILE A 23 -14.93 -18.55 -15.46
N VAL A 24 -15.37 -19.41 -14.54
CA VAL A 24 -16.60 -20.19 -14.73
C VAL A 24 -17.81 -19.26 -14.84
N ALA A 25 -17.93 -18.22 -14.01
CA ALA A 25 -19.00 -17.22 -14.13
C ALA A 25 -18.99 -16.46 -15.47
N TRP A 26 -17.81 -16.13 -15.98
CA TRP A 26 -17.65 -15.45 -17.26
C TRP A 26 -17.98 -16.34 -18.47
N LEU A 27 -17.71 -17.64 -18.37
CA LEU A 27 -18.09 -18.61 -19.40
C LEU A 27 -19.55 -19.04 -19.29
N ALA A 28 -20.11 -19.08 -18.07
CA ALA A 28 -21.47 -19.53 -17.82
C ALA A 28 -22.54 -18.56 -18.31
N TYR A 29 -22.28 -17.25 -18.30
CA TYR A 29 -23.25 -16.23 -18.72
C TYR A 29 -22.59 -15.31 -19.74
N GLN A 30 -23.17 -15.27 -20.95
CA GLN A 30 -22.67 -14.43 -22.03
C GLN A 30 -23.81 -13.67 -22.71
N PRO A 31 -23.69 -12.33 -22.85
CA PRO A 31 -22.66 -11.48 -22.27
C PRO A 31 -22.85 -11.32 -20.74
N ALA A 32 -22.29 -10.27 -20.13
CA ALA A 32 -22.45 -10.02 -18.70
C ALA A 32 -23.93 -9.97 -18.28
N LEU A 33 -24.22 -10.39 -17.05
CA LEU A 33 -25.57 -10.32 -16.49
C LEU A 33 -26.05 -8.86 -16.45
N LEU A 34 -27.33 -8.66 -16.77
CA LEU A 34 -27.98 -7.35 -16.79
C LEU A 34 -29.07 -7.31 -15.73
N TYR A 35 -29.28 -6.13 -15.15
CA TYR A 35 -30.32 -5.85 -14.17
C TYR A 35 -31.03 -4.54 -14.51
N ILE A 36 -32.16 -4.22 -13.86
CA ILE A 36 -32.92 -2.97 -14.13
C ILE A 36 -32.02 -1.71 -14.05
N ASP A 37 -31.08 -1.69 -13.11
CA ASP A 37 -30.13 -0.58 -12.95
C ASP A 37 -29.19 -0.44 -14.16
N THR A 38 -28.86 -1.54 -14.82
CA THR A 38 -28.00 -1.56 -16.01
C THR A 38 -28.59 -0.69 -17.11
N PHE A 39 -29.87 -0.82 -17.41
CA PHE A 39 -30.54 -0.04 -18.45
C PHE A 39 -30.59 1.46 -18.11
N ARG A 40 -30.72 1.80 -16.82
CA ARG A 40 -30.63 3.20 -16.36
C ARG A 40 -29.23 3.79 -16.59
N TYR A 41 -28.17 2.99 -16.40
CA TYR A 41 -26.81 3.44 -16.71
C TYR A 41 -26.60 3.60 -18.22
N LEU A 42 -27.00 2.60 -19.01
CA LEU A 42 -26.87 2.59 -20.47
C LEU A 42 -27.65 3.73 -21.13
N GLY A 43 -28.89 3.97 -20.68
CA GLY A 43 -29.75 5.04 -21.17
C GLY A 43 -29.27 6.46 -20.82
N ASN A 44 -28.27 6.59 -19.94
CA ASN A 44 -27.73 7.88 -19.52
C ASN A 44 -26.24 8.07 -19.87
N LEU A 45 -25.69 7.24 -20.79
CA LEU A 45 -24.28 7.33 -21.20
C LEU A 45 -23.95 8.63 -21.94
N GLU A 46 -24.88 9.16 -22.72
CA GLU A 46 -24.64 10.37 -23.53
C GLU A 46 -25.08 11.65 -22.84
N GLU A 47 -26.29 11.67 -22.30
CA GLU A 47 -26.86 12.88 -21.70
C GLU A 47 -26.25 13.22 -20.34
N LEU A 48 -25.71 12.22 -19.62
CA LEU A 48 -25.09 12.39 -18.30
C LEU A 48 -25.96 13.24 -17.36
N ARG A 49 -27.26 12.95 -17.33
CA ARG A 49 -28.26 13.64 -16.52
C ARG A 49 -28.03 13.33 -15.04
N PRO A 50 -27.69 14.33 -14.20
CA PRO A 50 -27.46 14.10 -12.77
C PRO A 50 -28.78 13.96 -11.98
N THR A 51 -29.91 14.28 -12.60
CA THR A 51 -31.27 14.21 -12.05
C THR A 51 -31.91 12.83 -12.16
N ASP A 52 -31.24 11.85 -12.76
CA ASP A 52 -31.76 10.48 -12.76
C ASP A 52 -31.65 9.87 -11.34
N LEU A 53 -32.34 8.76 -11.09
CA LEU A 53 -32.34 8.07 -9.80
C LEU A 53 -30.92 7.64 -9.38
N ASN A 54 -30.15 7.16 -10.35
CA ASN A 54 -28.79 6.67 -10.14
C ASN A 54 -27.77 7.81 -10.29
N PRO A 55 -26.82 7.96 -9.34
CA PRO A 55 -25.69 8.86 -9.50
C PRO A 55 -24.83 8.54 -10.74
N LEU A 56 -24.16 9.55 -11.30
CA LEU A 56 -23.36 9.41 -12.52
C LEU A 56 -22.03 8.66 -12.35
N GLY A 57 -21.58 8.37 -11.13
CA GLY A 57 -20.24 7.81 -10.90
C GLY A 57 -19.96 6.50 -11.62
N TYR A 58 -20.92 5.56 -11.62
CA TYR A 58 -20.77 4.32 -12.37
C TYR A 58 -20.98 4.53 -13.88
N THR A 59 -21.94 5.37 -14.28
CA THR A 59 -22.20 5.70 -15.70
C THR A 59 -20.94 6.22 -16.40
N LEU A 60 -20.17 7.09 -15.75
CA LEU A 60 -18.91 7.61 -16.30
C LEU A 60 -17.82 6.54 -16.47
N LEU A 61 -17.69 5.63 -15.48
CA LEU A 61 -16.77 4.50 -15.61
C LEU A 61 -17.23 3.58 -16.75
N LEU A 62 -18.53 3.28 -16.79
CA LEU A 62 -19.13 2.37 -17.75
C LEU A 62 -18.94 2.90 -19.18
N LYS A 63 -19.19 4.19 -19.43
CA LYS A 63 -18.92 4.84 -20.72
C LYS A 63 -17.48 4.59 -21.17
N GLY A 64 -16.52 4.88 -20.30
CA GLY A 64 -15.11 4.69 -20.61
C GLY A 64 -14.72 3.23 -20.85
N LEU A 65 -15.34 2.26 -20.18
CA LEU A 65 -15.08 0.83 -20.42
C LEU A 65 -15.70 0.34 -21.72
N LEU A 66 -16.92 0.80 -22.04
CA LEU A 66 -17.65 0.41 -23.24
C LEU A 66 -17.01 0.94 -24.54
N GLU A 67 -16.23 2.02 -24.46
CA GLU A 67 -15.41 2.50 -25.58
C GLU A 67 -14.30 1.51 -25.98
N PHE A 68 -13.88 0.62 -25.08
CA PHE A 68 -12.83 -0.38 -25.37
C PHE A 68 -13.38 -1.77 -25.73
N GLY A 69 -14.59 -2.11 -25.31
CA GLY A 69 -15.20 -3.42 -25.57
C GLY A 69 -16.62 -3.54 -25.01
N GLY A 70 -17.32 -4.62 -25.35
CA GLY A 70 -18.72 -4.86 -24.94
C GLY A 70 -18.93 -5.20 -23.45
N PHE A 71 -20.11 -5.69 -23.10
CA PHE A 71 -20.43 -6.05 -21.72
C PHE A 71 -19.53 -7.17 -21.19
N ALA A 72 -19.10 -8.11 -22.03
CA ALA A 72 -18.16 -9.15 -21.63
C ALA A 72 -16.82 -8.57 -21.15
N TRP A 73 -16.36 -7.47 -21.75
CA TRP A 73 -15.15 -6.75 -21.31
C TRP A 73 -15.36 -6.07 -19.95
N VAL A 74 -16.49 -5.41 -19.75
CA VAL A 74 -16.84 -4.79 -18.46
C VAL A 74 -16.85 -5.82 -17.34
N GLN A 75 -17.49 -6.97 -17.56
CA GLN A 75 -17.48 -8.09 -16.61
C GLN A 75 -16.05 -8.58 -16.29
N ALA A 76 -15.20 -8.77 -17.31
CA ALA A 76 -13.82 -9.19 -17.09
C ALA A 76 -13.05 -8.19 -16.22
N VAL A 77 -13.22 -6.88 -16.47
CA VAL A 77 -12.61 -5.82 -15.64
C VAL A 77 -13.13 -5.87 -14.20
N GLN A 78 -14.44 -6.05 -14.01
CA GLN A 78 -15.04 -6.18 -12.67
C GLN A 78 -14.48 -7.39 -11.90
N HIS A 79 -14.34 -8.55 -12.55
CA HIS A 79 -13.71 -9.74 -11.95
C HIS A 79 -12.26 -9.48 -11.54
N VAL A 80 -11.48 -8.80 -12.38
CA VAL A 80 -10.09 -8.41 -12.06
C VAL A 80 -10.06 -7.47 -10.85
N ILE A 81 -10.96 -6.49 -10.79
CA ILE A 81 -11.08 -5.58 -9.64
C ILE A 81 -11.38 -6.37 -8.36
N GLY A 82 -12.29 -7.35 -8.40
CA GLY A 82 -12.58 -8.26 -7.29
C GLY A 82 -11.33 -8.95 -6.73
N VAL A 83 -10.52 -9.54 -7.61
CA VAL A 83 -9.25 -10.19 -7.22
C VAL A 83 -8.24 -9.18 -6.65
N LEU A 84 -8.14 -7.99 -7.25
CA LEU A 84 -7.24 -6.94 -6.77
C LEU A 84 -7.65 -6.41 -5.40
N MET A 85 -8.94 -6.27 -5.12
CA MET A 85 -9.45 -5.92 -3.79
C MET A 85 -9.04 -6.95 -2.75
N ALA A 86 -9.24 -8.25 -3.04
CA ALA A 86 -8.83 -9.33 -2.14
C ALA A 86 -7.32 -9.30 -1.86
N LEU A 87 -6.50 -9.11 -2.89
CA LEU A 87 -5.04 -8.98 -2.75
C LEU A 87 -4.65 -7.74 -1.94
N ALA A 88 -5.34 -6.62 -2.13
CA ALA A 88 -5.11 -5.39 -1.38
C ALA A 88 -5.41 -5.57 0.10
N LEU A 89 -6.54 -6.23 0.44
CA LEU A 89 -6.93 -6.56 1.81
C LEU A 89 -5.95 -7.55 2.45
N TYR A 90 -5.56 -8.61 1.73
CA TYR A 90 -4.54 -9.56 2.16
C TYR A 90 -3.23 -8.84 2.50
N ARG A 91 -2.75 -8.00 1.58
CA ARG A 91 -1.52 -7.22 1.71
C ARG A 91 -1.60 -6.25 2.89
N LEU A 92 -2.76 -5.64 3.09
CA LEU A 92 -3.01 -4.71 4.19
C LEU A 92 -2.97 -5.45 5.53
N ALA A 93 -3.67 -6.58 5.66
CA ALA A 93 -3.63 -7.42 6.86
C ALA A 93 -2.19 -7.86 7.20
N LEU A 94 -1.40 -8.27 6.19
CA LEU A 94 0.02 -8.62 6.38
C LEU A 94 0.92 -7.46 6.84
N ARG A 95 0.46 -6.20 6.76
CA ARG A 95 1.20 -5.09 7.39
C ARG A 95 1.06 -5.09 8.90
N TYR A 96 -0.02 -5.67 9.39
CA TYR A 96 -0.42 -5.60 10.78
C TYR A 96 -0.30 -6.93 11.52
N THR A 97 -0.28 -8.07 10.82
CA THR A 97 0.01 -9.39 11.40
C THR A 97 1.11 -10.12 10.62
N ASP A 98 1.86 -10.99 11.31
CA ASP A 98 2.79 -11.92 10.67
C ASP A 98 2.14 -13.24 10.24
N ARG A 99 0.92 -13.50 10.70
CA ARG A 99 0.17 -14.73 10.46
C ARG A 99 -0.47 -14.68 9.07
N GLY A 100 0.14 -15.38 8.12
CA GLY A 100 -0.33 -15.43 6.73
C GLY A 100 -1.76 -15.95 6.58
N TRP A 101 -2.18 -16.86 7.46
CA TRP A 101 -3.55 -17.39 7.45
C TRP A 101 -4.60 -16.38 7.92
N LEU A 102 -4.30 -15.55 8.93
CA LEU A 102 -5.20 -14.47 9.36
C LEU A 102 -5.40 -13.43 8.24
N ALA A 103 -4.32 -13.10 7.53
CA ALA A 103 -4.43 -12.22 6.37
C ALA A 103 -5.26 -12.85 5.25
N ALA A 104 -5.16 -14.17 5.04
CA ALA A 104 -5.93 -14.89 4.04
C ALA A 104 -7.44 -14.88 4.38
N LEU A 105 -7.80 -14.98 5.66
CA LEU A 105 -9.20 -14.87 6.11
C LEU A 105 -9.82 -13.51 5.77
N ALA A 106 -9.06 -12.41 5.82
CA ALA A 106 -9.57 -11.10 5.41
C ALA A 106 -9.85 -11.00 3.90
N ALA A 107 -9.22 -11.84 3.08
CA ALA A 107 -9.37 -11.85 1.62
C ALA A 107 -10.35 -12.91 1.13
N ALA A 108 -10.58 -13.97 1.91
CA ALA A 108 -11.38 -15.12 1.51
C ALA A 108 -12.83 -14.78 1.11
N PRO A 109 -13.58 -13.93 1.85
CA PRO A 109 -14.93 -13.54 1.45
C PRO A 109 -15.00 -12.92 0.05
N VAL A 110 -14.07 -12.03 -0.28
CA VAL A 110 -14.05 -11.40 -1.61
C VAL A 110 -13.69 -12.41 -2.71
N LEU A 111 -12.81 -13.37 -2.43
CA LEU A 111 -12.38 -14.37 -3.41
C LEU A 111 -13.44 -15.43 -3.68
N LEU A 112 -14.16 -15.89 -2.64
CA LEU A 112 -14.94 -17.12 -2.70
C LEU A 112 -16.45 -16.91 -2.58
N ASP A 113 -16.93 -15.75 -2.13
CA ASP A 113 -18.37 -15.55 -1.95
C ASP A 113 -19.10 -15.51 -3.30
N ALA A 114 -20.01 -16.46 -3.53
CA ALA A 114 -20.75 -16.55 -4.78
C ALA A 114 -21.61 -15.32 -5.09
N TYR A 115 -22.14 -14.61 -4.09
CA TYR A 115 -22.88 -13.38 -4.31
C TYR A 115 -21.95 -12.23 -4.73
N GLN A 116 -20.72 -12.22 -4.20
CA GLN A 116 -19.68 -11.31 -4.67
C GLN A 116 -19.27 -11.63 -6.12
N ILE A 117 -19.16 -12.90 -6.48
CA ILE A 117 -18.81 -13.30 -7.85
C ILE A 117 -19.95 -13.00 -8.82
N GLN A 118 -21.21 -13.22 -8.43
CA GLN A 118 -22.39 -12.90 -9.23
C GLN A 118 -22.49 -11.39 -9.47
N ILE A 119 -22.27 -10.56 -8.45
CA ILE A 119 -22.35 -9.10 -8.65
C ILE A 119 -21.21 -8.59 -9.54
N GLU A 120 -20.04 -9.25 -9.51
CA GLU A 120 -18.96 -8.95 -10.46
C GLU A 120 -19.28 -9.36 -11.89
N ALA A 121 -20.14 -10.36 -12.07
CA ALA A 121 -20.67 -10.79 -13.35
C ALA A 121 -21.83 -9.92 -13.85
N THR A 122 -22.37 -9.03 -13.02
CA THR A 122 -23.51 -8.16 -13.35
C THR A 122 -23.05 -6.72 -13.61
N LEU A 123 -23.62 -6.06 -14.63
CA LEU A 123 -23.27 -4.67 -14.97
C LEU A 123 -23.86 -3.67 -13.96
N MET A 124 -23.20 -3.52 -12.81
CA MET A 124 -23.69 -2.72 -11.70
C MET A 124 -22.58 -2.01 -10.91
N SER A 125 -22.98 -1.01 -10.12
CA SER A 125 -22.08 -0.07 -9.44
C SER A 125 -21.31 -0.63 -8.23
N GLU A 126 -21.66 -1.82 -7.74
CA GLU A 126 -21.18 -2.40 -6.48
C GLU A 126 -19.67 -2.61 -6.49
N VAL A 127 -19.11 -3.14 -7.57
CA VAL A 127 -17.69 -3.47 -7.64
C VAL A 127 -16.84 -2.22 -7.57
N LEU A 128 -17.22 -1.16 -8.31
CA LEU A 128 -16.56 0.15 -8.25
C LEU A 128 -16.68 0.73 -6.84
N PHE A 129 -17.89 0.72 -6.26
CA PHE A 129 -18.13 1.23 -4.92
C PHE A 129 -17.23 0.54 -3.88
N GLN A 130 -17.23 -0.80 -3.85
CA GLN A 130 -16.37 -1.58 -2.96
C GLN A 130 -14.88 -1.28 -3.16
N ALA A 131 -14.42 -1.15 -4.42
CA ALA A 131 -13.03 -0.85 -4.72
C ALA A 131 -12.59 0.53 -4.18
N LEU A 132 -13.48 1.53 -4.25
CA LEU A 132 -13.26 2.85 -3.68
C LEU A 132 -13.17 2.80 -2.14
N LEU A 133 -14.01 1.99 -1.49
CA LEU A 133 -13.96 1.78 -0.03
C LEU A 133 -12.65 1.09 0.39
N VAL A 134 -12.24 0.03 -0.32
CA VAL A 134 -10.95 -0.64 -0.10
C VAL A 134 -9.79 0.34 -0.32
N GLY A 135 -9.85 1.16 -1.37
CA GLY A 135 -8.90 2.23 -1.65
C GLY A 135 -8.79 3.24 -0.51
N MET A 136 -9.92 3.71 0.04
CA MET A 136 -9.98 4.63 1.18
C MET A 136 -9.31 4.02 2.42
N VAL A 137 -9.69 2.79 2.78
CA VAL A 137 -9.09 2.05 3.90
C VAL A 137 -7.59 1.88 3.69
N TRP A 138 -7.15 1.55 2.47
CA TRP A 138 -5.74 1.39 2.15
C TRP A 138 -4.97 2.71 2.20
N ALA A 139 -5.54 3.82 1.74
CA ALA A 139 -4.93 5.15 1.84
C ALA A 139 -4.59 5.51 3.29
N LEU A 140 -5.50 5.19 4.23
CA LEU A 140 -5.37 5.52 5.64
C LEU A 140 -4.52 4.53 6.44
N LEU A 141 -4.56 3.24 6.09
CA LEU A 141 -3.94 2.16 6.86
C LEU A 141 -2.67 1.57 6.22
N SER A 142 -2.29 1.98 5.01
CA SER A 142 -1.14 1.37 4.32
C SER A 142 0.21 1.67 4.97
N ARG A 143 0.38 2.80 5.67
CA ARG A 143 1.70 3.28 6.12
C ARG A 143 1.62 4.12 7.41
N GLY A 144 1.75 3.49 8.57
CA GLY A 144 1.81 4.22 9.86
C GLY A 144 0.66 5.23 10.00
N GLU A 145 0.92 6.33 10.71
CA GLU A 145 -0.09 7.39 10.90
C GLU A 145 -0.47 8.05 9.56
N ALA A 146 -1.75 8.35 9.36
CA ALA A 146 -2.23 8.99 8.14
C ALA A 146 -1.72 10.44 8.02
N THR A 147 -1.01 10.75 6.94
CA THR A 147 -0.59 12.13 6.62
C THR A 147 -1.75 12.91 6.04
N TRP A 148 -1.67 14.24 6.05
CA TRP A 148 -2.71 15.11 5.46
C TRP A 148 -2.98 14.79 3.98
N GLN A 149 -1.96 14.43 3.18
CA GLN A 149 -2.18 14.04 1.77
C GLN A 149 -3.00 12.76 1.65
N ARG A 150 -2.76 11.79 2.54
CA ARG A 150 -3.49 10.52 2.52
C ARG A 150 -4.90 10.66 3.08
N ALA A 151 -5.09 11.57 4.03
CA ALA A 151 -6.41 11.96 4.47
C ALA A 151 -7.20 12.64 3.35
N ALA A 152 -6.59 13.58 2.60
CA ALA A 152 -7.21 14.19 1.43
C ALA A 152 -7.55 13.17 0.34
N LEU A 153 -6.63 12.25 0.03
CA LEU A 153 -6.90 11.15 -0.89
C LEU A 153 -8.06 10.28 -0.42
N ALA A 154 -8.11 9.93 0.87
CA ALA A 154 -9.20 9.12 1.42
C ALA A 154 -10.55 9.85 1.34
N GLY A 155 -10.57 11.16 1.61
CA GLY A 155 -11.75 12.00 1.43
C GLY A 155 -12.22 12.05 -0.02
N GLY A 156 -11.29 12.23 -0.97
CA GLY A 156 -11.62 12.21 -2.41
C GLY A 156 -12.13 10.85 -2.89
N LEU A 157 -11.51 9.75 -2.46
CA LEU A 157 -11.99 8.39 -2.77
C LEU A 157 -13.40 8.15 -2.20
N LEU A 158 -13.66 8.61 -0.98
CA LEU A 158 -14.99 8.55 -0.39
C LEU A 158 -15.99 9.39 -1.19
N ALA A 159 -15.62 10.59 -1.64
CA ALA A 159 -16.49 11.42 -2.48
C ALA A 159 -16.87 10.73 -3.79
N VAL A 160 -15.91 10.10 -4.47
CA VAL A 160 -16.18 9.32 -5.68
C VAL A 160 -17.06 8.10 -5.34
N ALA A 161 -16.93 7.51 -4.14
CA ALA A 161 -17.81 6.45 -3.69
C ALA A 161 -19.24 6.95 -3.46
N VAL A 162 -19.45 8.11 -2.84
CA VAL A 162 -20.77 8.76 -2.71
C VAL A 162 -21.37 9.06 -4.08
N PHE A 163 -20.54 9.58 -4.98
CA PHE A 163 -20.89 9.86 -6.37
C PHE A 163 -21.21 8.59 -7.18
N THR A 164 -20.78 7.41 -6.73
CA THR A 164 -21.13 6.11 -7.31
C THR A 164 -22.39 5.53 -6.68
N ARG A 165 -22.50 5.62 -5.34
CA ARG A 165 -23.65 5.22 -4.53
C ARG A 165 -23.78 6.15 -3.33
N THR A 166 -24.92 6.84 -3.21
CA THR A 166 -25.16 7.87 -2.18
C THR A 166 -25.03 7.35 -0.75
N ILE A 167 -25.33 6.06 -0.51
CA ILE A 167 -25.15 5.42 0.80
C ILE A 167 -23.74 5.54 1.36
N GLY A 168 -22.73 5.71 0.49
CA GLY A 168 -21.35 6.00 0.90
C GLY A 168 -21.22 7.23 1.81
N MET A 169 -22.15 8.18 1.75
CA MET A 169 -22.13 9.38 2.58
C MET A 169 -22.13 9.06 4.08
N THR A 170 -22.75 7.94 4.47
CA THR A 170 -22.76 7.45 5.87
C THR A 170 -21.33 7.22 6.41
N ILE A 171 -20.38 6.83 5.55
CA ILE A 171 -18.98 6.55 5.91
C ILE A 171 -18.21 7.84 6.27
N ALA A 172 -18.72 9.02 5.91
CA ALA A 172 -18.09 10.28 6.32
C ALA A 172 -17.94 10.38 7.84
N VAL A 173 -18.90 9.83 8.60
CA VAL A 173 -18.87 9.80 10.07
C VAL A 173 -17.68 8.97 10.60
N PRO A 174 -17.55 7.66 10.32
CA PRO A 174 -16.40 6.89 10.79
C PRO A 174 -15.07 7.40 10.22
N LEU A 175 -15.05 7.97 9.00
CA LEU A 175 -13.85 8.60 8.45
C LEU A 175 -13.39 9.79 9.30
N VAL A 176 -14.28 10.75 9.58
CA VAL A 176 -13.94 11.95 10.37
C VAL A 176 -13.56 11.57 11.79
N LEU A 177 -14.31 10.67 12.43
CA LEU A 177 -13.97 10.17 13.76
C LEU A 177 -12.60 9.48 13.78
N PHE A 178 -12.28 8.69 12.75
CA PHE A 178 -10.96 8.08 12.62
C PHE A 178 -9.87 9.14 12.49
N LEU A 179 -10.06 10.15 11.64
CA LEU A 179 -9.09 11.24 11.46
C LEU A 179 -8.95 12.10 12.73
N LEU A 180 -9.96 12.21 13.58
CA LEU A 180 -9.84 12.94 14.85
C LEU A 180 -9.15 12.12 15.96
N LEU A 181 -9.34 10.80 15.98
CA LEU A 181 -9.00 9.96 17.14
C LEU A 181 -7.84 8.97 16.91
N ALA A 182 -7.49 8.65 15.66
CA ALA A 182 -6.49 7.61 15.37
C ALA A 182 -5.08 7.98 15.82
N TYR A 183 -4.27 6.96 16.17
CA TYR A 183 -2.83 7.08 16.47
C TYR A 183 -2.46 7.88 17.72
N GLY A 184 -3.23 7.72 18.80
CA GLY A 184 -2.95 8.38 20.09
C GLY A 184 -4.19 8.63 20.93
N GLY A 185 -5.39 8.49 20.35
CA GLY A 185 -6.66 8.69 21.04
C GLY A 185 -6.73 10.09 21.65
N TRP A 186 -7.26 10.17 22.86
CA TRP A 186 -7.36 11.42 23.63
C TRP A 186 -6.01 12.09 23.90
N LYS A 187 -4.90 11.33 23.89
CA LYS A 187 -3.55 11.90 24.13
C LYS A 187 -3.06 12.80 22.99
N LEU A 188 -3.64 12.72 21.79
CA LEU A 188 -3.36 13.69 20.73
C LEU A 188 -3.87 15.09 21.10
N TRP A 189 -4.94 15.14 21.89
CA TRP A 189 -5.62 16.39 22.27
C TRP A 189 -4.97 17.08 23.47
N THR A 190 -4.08 16.39 24.20
CA THR A 190 -3.38 16.96 25.36
C THR A 190 -2.19 17.84 24.97
N THR A 191 -1.70 17.76 23.72
CA THR A 191 -0.57 18.58 23.24
C THR A 191 -0.98 19.51 22.11
N SER A 192 -0.44 20.73 22.08
CA SER A 192 -0.71 21.70 21.01
C SER A 192 -0.31 21.18 19.62
N LYS A 193 0.84 20.49 19.52
CA LYS A 193 1.31 19.86 18.28
C LYS A 193 0.38 18.72 17.82
N GLY A 194 -0.06 17.86 18.74
CA GLY A 194 -0.99 16.77 18.44
C GLY A 194 -2.35 17.27 17.94
N ARG A 195 -2.90 18.31 18.58
CA ARG A 195 -4.14 18.98 18.14
C ARG A 195 -4.03 19.53 16.73
N ARG A 196 -2.99 20.32 16.44
CA ARG A 196 -2.77 20.89 15.09
C ARG A 196 -2.64 19.79 14.04
N HIS A 197 -1.97 18.68 14.37
CA HIS A 197 -1.83 17.55 13.46
C HIS A 197 -3.17 16.86 13.18
N ALA A 198 -3.97 16.56 14.21
CA ALA A 198 -5.28 15.93 14.08
C ALA A 198 -6.28 16.82 13.31
N ILE A 199 -6.29 18.13 13.61
CA ILE A 199 -7.11 19.11 12.88
C ILE A 199 -6.66 19.20 11.43
N GLY A 200 -5.35 19.36 11.18
CA GLY A 200 -4.81 19.51 9.82
C GLY A 200 -5.12 18.32 8.91
N ARG A 201 -4.99 17.08 9.40
CA ARG A 201 -5.36 15.90 8.59
C ARG A 201 -6.87 15.76 8.40
N THR A 202 -7.67 16.13 9.40
CA THR A 202 -9.14 16.08 9.29
C THR A 202 -9.64 17.11 8.29
N LEU A 203 -9.15 18.35 8.37
CA LEU A 203 -9.44 19.40 7.38
C LEU A 203 -9.02 18.96 5.99
N ALA A 204 -7.83 18.38 5.83
CA ALA A 204 -7.40 17.86 4.53
C ALA A 204 -8.34 16.77 3.98
N GLY A 205 -8.81 15.85 4.84
CA GLY A 205 -9.81 14.85 4.46
C GLY A 205 -11.15 15.45 4.06
N LEU A 206 -11.65 16.42 4.83
CA LEU A 206 -12.88 17.14 4.51
C LEU A 206 -12.77 17.97 3.22
N VAL A 207 -11.61 18.59 2.97
CA VAL A 207 -11.33 19.29 1.72
C VAL A 207 -11.31 18.30 0.55
N GLY A 208 -10.65 17.15 0.69
CA GLY A 208 -10.67 16.11 -0.34
C GLY A 208 -12.07 15.60 -0.66
N LEU A 209 -12.91 15.41 0.38
CA LEU A 209 -14.32 15.03 0.22
C LEU A 209 -15.14 16.15 -0.45
N GLY A 210 -15.02 17.36 0.07
CA GLY A 210 -15.78 18.53 -0.35
C GLY A 210 -15.47 18.97 -1.79
N LEU A 211 -14.21 18.89 -2.24
CA LEU A 211 -13.83 19.32 -3.60
C LEU A 211 -14.60 18.56 -4.69
N VAL A 212 -14.72 17.24 -4.54
CA VAL A 212 -15.42 16.40 -5.53
C VAL A 212 -16.94 16.55 -5.37
N LEU A 213 -17.46 16.53 -4.14
CA LEU A 213 -18.90 16.63 -3.91
C LEU A 213 -19.45 18.00 -4.30
N VAL A 214 -18.79 19.10 -3.93
CA VAL A 214 -19.20 20.46 -4.31
C VAL A 214 -19.15 20.62 -5.82
N GLY A 215 -18.13 20.10 -6.50
CA GLY A 215 -18.08 20.09 -7.96
C GLY A 215 -19.29 19.39 -8.58
N TYR A 216 -19.62 18.18 -8.11
CA TYR A 216 -20.78 17.43 -8.62
C TYR A 216 -22.12 18.09 -8.25
N MET A 217 -22.29 18.56 -7.03
CA MET A 217 -23.50 19.28 -6.60
C MET A 217 -23.69 20.58 -7.38
N SER A 218 -22.61 21.24 -7.80
CA SER A 218 -22.67 22.41 -8.68
C SER A 218 -23.12 22.03 -10.08
N TYR A 219 -22.61 20.91 -10.62
CA TYR A 219 -23.10 20.34 -11.89
C TYR A 219 -24.59 19.97 -11.81
N TYR A 220 -25.02 19.33 -10.72
CA TYR A 220 -26.42 19.03 -10.45
C TYR A 220 -27.26 20.31 -10.41
N ALA A 221 -26.80 21.36 -9.71
CA ALA A 221 -27.52 22.63 -9.61
C ALA A 221 -27.71 23.34 -10.96
N VAL A 222 -26.75 23.23 -11.87
CA VAL A 222 -26.88 23.76 -13.24
C VAL A 222 -28.00 23.05 -14.02
N HIS A 223 -28.23 21.76 -13.78
CA HIS A 223 -29.23 20.97 -14.50
C HIS A 223 -30.62 21.00 -13.82
N ALA A 224 -30.66 21.00 -12.50
CA ALA A 224 -31.88 20.84 -11.71
C ALA A 224 -32.39 22.14 -11.07
N GLY A 225 -31.64 23.25 -11.18
CA GLY A 225 -31.96 24.52 -10.53
C GLY A 225 -31.82 24.54 -9.00
N SER A 226 -31.38 23.45 -8.38
CA SER A 226 -31.17 23.31 -6.93
C SER A 226 -30.01 22.36 -6.63
N PHE A 227 -29.36 22.48 -5.47
CA PHE A 227 -28.28 21.56 -5.10
C PHE A 227 -28.84 20.18 -4.71
N GLY A 228 -28.24 19.12 -5.25
CA GLY A 228 -28.63 17.74 -4.98
C GLY A 228 -27.55 16.75 -5.38
N LEU A 229 -27.81 15.46 -5.14
CA LEU A 229 -26.91 14.35 -5.50
C LEU A 229 -27.56 13.38 -6.50
N THR A 230 -28.89 13.26 -6.49
CA THR A 230 -29.70 12.40 -7.36
C THR A 230 -31.09 12.99 -7.46
N GLY A 231 -31.87 12.64 -8.50
CA GLY A 231 -33.29 12.99 -8.54
C GLY A 231 -34.21 12.05 -7.76
N ALA A 232 -33.67 11.18 -6.89
CA ALA A 232 -34.47 10.38 -5.97
C ALA A 232 -35.42 11.28 -5.17
N SER A 233 -36.71 10.90 -5.12
CA SER A 233 -37.78 11.68 -4.50
C SER A 233 -38.20 11.10 -3.14
N ASN A 234 -39.27 11.64 -2.54
CA ASN A 234 -39.79 11.16 -1.25
C ASN A 234 -40.44 9.76 -1.34
N ASN A 235 -40.51 9.16 -2.53
CA ASN A 235 -41.16 7.87 -2.77
C ASN A 235 -40.55 6.73 -1.96
N VAL A 236 -39.22 6.69 -1.83
CA VAL A 236 -38.54 5.66 -1.02
C VAL A 236 -38.86 5.83 0.46
N LEU A 237 -38.79 7.07 0.95
CA LEU A 237 -39.06 7.35 2.36
C LEU A 237 -40.52 6.97 2.68
N TYR A 238 -41.44 7.28 1.78
CA TYR A 238 -42.82 6.80 1.84
C TYR A 238 -42.89 5.27 1.89
N GLY A 239 -42.30 4.57 0.92
CA GLY A 239 -42.38 3.11 0.85
C GLY A 239 -41.82 2.43 2.10
N ARG A 240 -40.72 2.96 2.66
CA ARG A 240 -40.19 2.45 3.93
C ARG A 240 -41.17 2.66 5.08
N MET A 241 -41.72 3.85 5.22
CA MET A 241 -42.68 4.12 6.30
C MET A 241 -44.01 3.37 6.10
N ALA A 242 -44.44 3.15 4.86
CA ALA A 242 -45.62 2.36 4.52
C ALA A 242 -45.51 0.92 5.05
N THR A 243 -44.33 0.29 4.98
CA THR A 243 -44.13 -1.05 5.57
C THR A 243 -44.18 -1.10 7.10
N ILE A 244 -44.10 0.05 7.79
CA ILE A 244 -43.94 0.14 9.25
C ILE A 244 -45.17 0.73 9.94
N ALA A 245 -45.87 1.65 9.28
CA ALA A 245 -46.86 2.53 9.88
C ALA A 245 -48.01 1.78 10.57
N ASP A 246 -48.21 2.01 11.85
CA ASP A 246 -49.47 1.72 12.52
C ASP A 246 -50.51 2.79 12.11
N CYS A 247 -51.44 2.42 11.23
CA CYS A 247 -52.41 3.35 10.66
C CYS A 247 -53.40 3.88 11.69
N ASP A 248 -53.65 3.15 12.79
CA ASP A 248 -54.59 3.56 13.84
C ASP A 248 -54.04 4.73 14.68
N ARG A 249 -52.73 4.94 14.63
CA ARG A 249 -52.03 6.02 15.34
C ARG A 249 -51.82 7.27 14.48
N LEU A 250 -52.34 7.30 13.26
CA LEU A 250 -52.30 8.48 12.40
C LEU A 250 -53.28 9.56 12.89
N PRO A 251 -53.00 10.85 12.60
CA PRO A 251 -53.93 11.91 12.92
C PRO A 251 -55.22 11.74 12.12
N ASP A 252 -56.29 12.41 12.56
CA ASP A 252 -57.55 12.47 11.83
C ASP A 252 -57.43 13.38 10.59
N ASP A 253 -56.61 12.95 9.63
CA ASP A 253 -56.33 13.60 8.35
C ASP A 253 -56.59 12.59 7.22
N GLN A 254 -57.64 12.83 6.43
CA GLN A 254 -58.05 11.95 5.35
C GLN A 254 -56.94 11.75 4.31
N GLY A 255 -56.14 12.78 4.03
CA GLY A 255 -55.05 12.69 3.05
C GLY A 255 -53.90 11.80 3.52
N MET A 256 -53.62 11.77 4.82
CA MET A 256 -52.63 10.84 5.39
C MET A 256 -53.16 9.42 5.49
N ARG A 257 -54.47 9.23 5.72
CA ARG A 257 -55.08 7.90 5.73
C ARG A 257 -55.02 7.21 4.38
N ILE A 258 -55.24 7.95 3.28
CA ILE A 258 -55.08 7.44 1.90
C ILE A 258 -53.66 6.94 1.62
N MET A 259 -52.66 7.52 2.29
CA MET A 259 -51.26 7.11 2.16
C MET A 259 -50.95 5.83 2.95
N CYS A 260 -51.79 5.42 3.91
CA CYS A 260 -51.55 4.22 4.70
C CYS A 260 -51.98 2.96 3.94
N PRO A 261 -51.15 1.91 3.88
CA PRO A 261 -51.56 0.64 3.26
C PRO A 261 -52.73 0.00 4.01
N GLU A 262 -53.67 -0.59 3.26
CA GLU A 262 -54.85 -1.26 3.81
C GLU A 262 -54.51 -2.62 4.42
N GLU A 263 -53.40 -3.22 3.98
CA GLU A 263 -52.97 -4.53 4.46
C GLU A 263 -52.48 -4.45 5.92
N PRO A 264 -52.79 -5.47 6.75
CA PRO A 264 -52.16 -5.66 8.05
C PRO A 264 -50.63 -5.62 7.95
N ILE A 265 -49.93 -5.14 8.99
CA ILE A 265 -48.46 -4.93 8.94
C ILE A 265 -47.69 -6.18 8.51
N ASP A 266 -48.14 -7.36 8.92
CA ASP A 266 -47.55 -8.66 8.59
C ASP A 266 -47.98 -9.24 7.23
N GLU A 267 -48.88 -8.55 6.53
CA GLU A 267 -49.37 -8.90 5.18
C GLU A 267 -49.03 -7.83 4.13
N ARG A 268 -48.43 -6.71 4.53
CA ARG A 268 -47.99 -5.64 3.62
C ARG A 268 -47.05 -6.14 2.54
N GLU A 269 -46.83 -5.35 1.52
CA GLU A 269 -45.88 -5.65 0.44
C GLU A 269 -44.46 -5.11 0.75
N SER A 270 -43.50 -5.33 -0.17
CA SER A 270 -42.12 -4.85 -0.02
C SER A 270 -41.95 -3.33 -0.12
N VAL A 271 -40.84 -2.80 0.40
CA VAL A 271 -40.47 -1.39 0.20
C VAL A 271 -40.33 -1.06 -1.29
N ASP A 272 -39.71 -1.95 -2.07
CA ASP A 272 -39.64 -1.90 -3.55
C ASP A 272 -41.04 -1.74 -4.18
N PHE A 273 -42.03 -2.52 -3.73
CA PHE A 273 -43.43 -2.43 -4.19
C PHE A 273 -44.05 -1.07 -3.91
N TYR A 274 -44.07 -0.64 -2.65
CA TYR A 274 -44.68 0.63 -2.26
C TYR A 274 -44.01 1.82 -2.93
N THR A 275 -42.70 1.76 -3.15
CA THR A 275 -41.90 2.83 -3.76
C THR A 275 -42.11 2.96 -5.26
N HIS A 276 -42.13 1.83 -5.98
CA HIS A 276 -42.04 1.82 -7.45
C HIS A 276 -43.34 1.42 -8.15
N PHE A 277 -44.14 0.55 -7.54
CA PHE A 277 -45.36 0.06 -8.17
C PHE A 277 -46.58 0.83 -7.67
N GLN A 278 -46.74 0.99 -6.35
CA GLN A 278 -47.86 1.76 -5.81
C GLN A 278 -47.61 3.28 -5.94
N TYR A 279 -46.60 3.82 -5.26
CA TYR A 279 -46.30 5.26 -5.37
C TYR A 279 -45.88 5.65 -6.79
N GLY A 280 -45.20 4.78 -7.52
CA GLY A 280 -44.80 5.06 -8.90
C GLY A 280 -45.96 5.08 -9.91
N SER A 281 -47.10 4.47 -9.59
CA SER A 281 -48.29 4.51 -10.45
C SER A 281 -48.84 5.93 -10.55
N ALA A 282 -49.16 6.35 -11.79
CA ALA A 282 -49.81 7.63 -12.07
C ALA A 282 -51.26 7.67 -11.55
N ASP A 283 -51.90 6.50 -11.48
CA ASP A 283 -53.31 6.35 -11.13
C ASP A 283 -53.52 6.10 -9.63
N TRP A 284 -52.44 6.01 -8.84
CA TRP A 284 -52.51 5.85 -7.39
C TRP A 284 -52.22 7.18 -6.65
N PRO A 285 -52.96 7.52 -5.57
CA PRO A 285 -54.13 6.81 -5.07
C PRO A 285 -55.33 6.92 -6.00
N GLU A 286 -56.14 5.86 -6.07
CA GLU A 286 -57.36 5.81 -6.89
C GLU A 286 -58.42 6.78 -6.37
N GLU A 287 -58.41 7.05 -5.06
CA GLU A 287 -59.25 8.05 -4.44
C GLU A 287 -58.76 9.48 -4.74
N PRO A 288 -59.67 10.45 -4.99
CA PRO A 288 -59.29 11.84 -5.10
C PRO A 288 -58.57 12.31 -3.84
N LEU A 289 -57.40 12.94 -4.01
CA LEU A 289 -56.68 13.52 -2.89
C LEU A 289 -57.55 14.59 -2.21
N PRO A 290 -57.77 14.52 -0.89
CA PRO A 290 -58.49 15.54 -0.17
C PRO A 290 -57.63 16.79 -0.08
N ASP A 291 -58.27 17.94 -0.30
CA ASP A 291 -57.67 19.28 -0.32
C ASP A 291 -56.74 19.58 -1.50
N GLU A 292 -56.15 20.79 -1.52
CA GLU A 292 -55.21 21.25 -2.56
C GLU A 292 -53.81 20.60 -2.49
N ARG A 293 -53.60 19.64 -1.58
CA ARG A 293 -52.29 19.02 -1.33
C ARG A 293 -52.00 17.95 -2.39
N ASP A 294 -50.80 17.99 -2.97
CA ASP A 294 -50.37 16.99 -3.93
C ASP A 294 -49.85 15.69 -3.27
N LYS A 295 -49.74 14.64 -4.09
CA LYS A 295 -49.26 13.29 -3.70
C LYS A 295 -47.88 13.35 -3.02
N ALA A 296 -46.98 14.20 -3.50
CA ALA A 296 -45.63 14.33 -2.95
C ALA A 296 -45.63 14.95 -1.55
N THR A 297 -46.49 15.94 -1.31
CA THR A 297 -46.67 16.61 -0.02
C THR A 297 -47.25 15.66 1.01
N LEU A 298 -48.31 14.93 0.64
CA LEU A 298 -48.97 13.98 1.52
C LEU A 298 -48.06 12.80 1.89
N ALA A 299 -47.36 12.20 0.92
CA ALA A 299 -46.42 11.11 1.20
C ALA A 299 -45.27 11.55 2.12
N ARG A 300 -44.76 12.78 1.96
CA ARG A 300 -43.77 13.35 2.88
C ARG A 300 -44.34 13.55 4.28
N GLN A 301 -45.55 14.09 4.40
CA GLN A 301 -46.22 14.31 5.68
C GLN A 301 -46.47 12.99 6.41
N PHE A 302 -47.04 12.01 5.72
CA PHE A 302 -47.23 10.65 6.22
C PHE A 302 -45.92 10.05 6.73
N ALA A 303 -44.87 10.05 5.89
CA ALA A 303 -43.62 9.42 6.24
C ALA A 303 -42.93 10.11 7.43
N TYR A 304 -42.99 11.44 7.50
CA TYR A 304 -42.42 12.19 8.63
C TYR A 304 -43.22 11.93 9.91
N HIS A 305 -44.55 11.85 9.82
CA HIS A 305 -45.41 11.55 10.96
C HIS A 305 -45.07 10.16 11.53
N VAL A 306 -45.04 9.12 10.71
CA VAL A 306 -44.65 7.76 11.13
C VAL A 306 -43.26 7.77 11.76
N MET A 307 -42.30 8.43 11.13
CA MET A 307 -40.91 8.48 11.62
C MET A 307 -40.77 9.13 13.01
N PHE A 308 -41.52 10.19 13.29
CA PHE A 308 -41.38 10.95 14.55
C PHE A 308 -42.36 10.53 15.65
N GLU A 309 -43.57 10.09 15.30
CA GLU A 309 -44.61 9.69 16.27
C GLU A 309 -44.62 8.17 16.55
N GLN A 310 -43.98 7.37 15.70
CA GLN A 310 -43.79 5.91 15.88
C GLN A 310 -42.31 5.49 15.90
N PRO A 311 -41.43 6.16 16.69
CA PRO A 311 -39.98 5.99 16.58
C PRO A 311 -39.49 4.61 17.03
N LEU A 312 -40.20 3.94 17.94
CA LEU A 312 -39.84 2.59 18.40
C LEU A 312 -40.15 1.53 17.34
N ASP A 313 -41.27 1.68 16.63
CA ASP A 313 -41.69 0.78 15.55
C ASP A 313 -40.70 0.89 14.39
N VAL A 314 -40.31 2.12 14.03
CA VAL A 314 -39.27 2.39 13.03
C VAL A 314 -37.91 1.83 13.45
N ALA A 315 -37.47 2.10 14.68
CA ALA A 315 -36.20 1.56 15.17
C ALA A 315 -36.20 0.02 15.21
N GLY A 316 -37.32 -0.59 15.63
CA GLY A 316 -37.51 -2.04 15.65
C GLY A 316 -37.39 -2.67 14.26
N ALA A 317 -38.08 -2.12 13.27
CA ALA A 317 -38.00 -2.57 11.88
C ALA A 317 -36.58 -2.47 11.31
N ILE A 318 -35.89 -1.35 11.56
CA ILE A 318 -34.50 -1.15 11.11
C ILE A 318 -33.55 -2.14 11.79
N LEU A 319 -33.72 -2.39 13.09
CA LEU A 319 -32.88 -3.34 13.82
C LEU A 319 -33.14 -4.79 13.38
N TYR A 320 -34.39 -5.13 13.05
CA TYR A 320 -34.74 -6.43 12.48
C TYR A 320 -34.04 -6.63 11.14
N ASP A 321 -34.14 -5.67 10.22
CA ASP A 321 -33.47 -5.71 8.92
C ASP A 321 -31.95 -5.70 9.03
N PHE A 322 -31.41 -4.96 9.99
CA PHE A 322 -29.98 -5.00 10.28
C PHE A 322 -29.56 -6.41 10.72
N GLY A 323 -30.35 -7.06 11.58
CA GLY A 323 -30.13 -8.42 12.07
C GLY A 323 -30.10 -9.48 10.96
N LYS A 324 -30.94 -9.34 9.93
CA LYS A 324 -30.97 -10.25 8.76
C LYS A 324 -29.59 -10.42 8.10
N ASN A 325 -28.74 -9.39 8.12
CA ASN A 325 -27.36 -9.44 7.61
C ASN A 325 -26.47 -10.48 8.32
N PHE A 326 -26.89 -11.04 9.44
CA PHE A 326 -26.14 -12.03 10.19
C PHE A 326 -26.84 -13.40 10.23
N SER A 327 -27.91 -13.58 9.45
CA SER A 327 -28.62 -14.86 9.34
C SER A 327 -27.69 -15.98 8.83
N PRO A 328 -27.79 -17.22 9.38
CA PRO A 328 -27.05 -18.38 8.87
C PRO A 328 -27.32 -18.68 7.40
N PHE A 329 -28.55 -18.43 6.95
CA PHE A 329 -29.01 -18.75 5.60
C PHE A 329 -29.41 -17.48 4.86
N LYS A 330 -29.08 -17.44 3.56
CA LYS A 330 -29.52 -16.39 2.66
C LYS A 330 -30.83 -16.80 2.01
N GLU A 331 -31.93 -16.43 2.64
CA GLU A 331 -33.30 -16.71 2.20
C GLU A 331 -34.05 -15.41 1.87
N THR A 332 -35.18 -15.53 1.18
CA THR A 332 -36.12 -14.41 1.02
C THR A 332 -36.94 -14.34 2.30
N PHE A 333 -36.80 -13.25 3.05
CA PHE A 333 -37.74 -12.96 4.14
C PHE A 333 -39.00 -12.33 3.57
N TYR A 334 -40.09 -12.41 4.32
CA TYR A 334 -41.34 -11.72 4.00
C TYR A 334 -41.08 -10.23 3.74
N ASN A 335 -41.64 -9.70 2.65
CA ASN A 335 -41.54 -8.31 2.19
C ASN A 335 -40.15 -7.78 1.80
N ASP A 336 -39.17 -8.66 1.65
CA ASP A 336 -37.85 -8.26 1.16
C ASP A 336 -37.67 -8.58 -0.33
N VAL A 337 -36.71 -7.91 -0.94
CA VAL A 337 -36.27 -8.21 -2.30
C VAL A 337 -35.85 -9.70 -2.41
N PRO A 338 -36.44 -10.48 -3.33
CA PRO A 338 -36.18 -11.91 -3.43
C PRO A 338 -34.68 -12.25 -3.59
N VAL A 339 -34.19 -13.21 -2.81
CA VAL A 339 -32.76 -13.60 -2.83
C VAL A 339 -32.31 -14.15 -4.18
N GLU A 340 -33.24 -14.75 -4.93
CA GLU A 340 -33.01 -15.31 -6.26
C GLU A 340 -32.53 -14.28 -7.29
N ARG A 341 -32.84 -12.98 -7.09
CA ARG A 341 -32.30 -11.90 -7.93
C ARG A 341 -30.76 -11.81 -7.85
N TRP A 342 -30.17 -12.35 -6.78
CA TRP A 342 -28.73 -12.32 -6.51
C TRP A 342 -28.09 -13.72 -6.57
N GLN A 343 -28.86 -14.73 -6.97
CA GLN A 343 -28.39 -16.09 -7.15
C GLN A 343 -28.15 -16.40 -8.62
N PHE A 344 -27.11 -17.19 -8.91
CA PHE A 344 -26.89 -17.78 -10.22
C PHE A 344 -28.09 -18.66 -10.61
N GLN A 345 -28.63 -18.42 -11.81
CA GLN A 345 -29.77 -19.15 -12.37
C GLN A 345 -29.29 -20.15 -13.41
N SER A 346 -29.99 -21.29 -13.59
CA SER A 346 -29.61 -22.30 -14.60
C SER A 346 -29.88 -21.86 -16.04
N HIS A 347 -30.50 -20.70 -16.23
CA HIS A 347 -30.72 -20.01 -17.50
C HIS A 347 -30.28 -18.56 -17.37
N TYR A 348 -30.20 -17.84 -18.49
CA TYR A 348 -29.97 -16.40 -18.44
C TYR A 348 -31.17 -15.73 -17.75
N PRO A 349 -30.97 -14.99 -16.65
CA PRO A 349 -32.08 -14.38 -15.92
C PRO A 349 -32.59 -13.13 -16.64
N TYR A 350 -33.90 -13.05 -16.84
CA TYR A 350 -34.61 -11.84 -17.23
C TYR A 350 -35.43 -11.40 -16.02
N HIS A 351 -35.00 -10.34 -15.35
CA HIS A 351 -35.70 -9.85 -14.17
C HIS A 351 -36.87 -8.96 -14.58
N ASP A 352 -38.09 -9.42 -14.34
CA ASP A 352 -39.33 -8.69 -14.58
C ASP A 352 -39.59 -7.70 -13.43
N VAL A 353 -38.71 -6.71 -13.35
CA VAL A 353 -38.76 -5.64 -12.35
C VAL A 353 -38.63 -4.34 -13.13
N GLY A 354 -39.75 -3.63 -13.31
CA GLY A 354 -39.82 -2.41 -14.10
C GLY A 354 -40.46 -2.61 -15.47
N THR A 355 -40.09 -1.78 -16.45
CA THR A 355 -40.68 -1.76 -17.79
C THR A 355 -39.86 -2.54 -18.83
N GLU A 356 -38.79 -3.20 -18.41
CA GLU A 356 -37.81 -3.81 -19.31
C GLU A 356 -38.23 -5.21 -19.75
N THR A 357 -38.27 -5.42 -21.06
CA THR A 357 -38.71 -6.68 -21.66
C THR A 357 -37.50 -7.53 -22.09
N PRO A 358 -37.64 -8.86 -22.28
CA PRO A 358 -36.58 -9.67 -22.87
C PRO A 358 -36.03 -9.10 -24.18
N GLN A 359 -36.87 -8.41 -24.96
CA GLN A 359 -36.48 -7.72 -26.19
C GLN A 359 -35.51 -6.55 -25.92
N THR A 360 -35.69 -5.81 -24.81
CA THR A 360 -34.72 -4.78 -24.41
C THR A 360 -33.35 -5.39 -24.11
N TYR A 361 -33.31 -6.51 -23.38
CA TYR A 361 -32.06 -7.22 -23.10
C TYR A 361 -31.38 -7.67 -24.39
N HIS A 362 -32.15 -8.25 -25.33
CA HIS A 362 -31.65 -8.68 -26.63
C HIS A 362 -31.06 -7.52 -27.43
N ALA A 363 -31.77 -6.39 -27.51
CA ALA A 363 -31.33 -5.22 -28.26
C ALA A 363 -29.98 -4.67 -27.75
N TRP A 364 -29.85 -4.50 -26.43
CA TRP A 364 -28.60 -4.00 -25.85
C TRP A 364 -27.44 -4.99 -25.98
N SER A 365 -27.67 -6.29 -25.76
CA SER A 365 -26.63 -7.30 -25.91
C SER A 365 -26.14 -7.45 -27.34
N LEU A 366 -27.05 -7.41 -28.33
CA LEU A 366 -26.66 -7.41 -29.74
C LEU A 366 -25.86 -6.15 -30.11
N ALA A 367 -26.24 -4.99 -29.56
CA ALA A 367 -25.56 -3.72 -29.87
C ALA A 367 -24.10 -3.69 -29.37
N TYR A 368 -23.79 -4.31 -28.24
CA TYR A 368 -22.46 -4.23 -27.61
C TYR A 368 -21.58 -5.47 -27.78
N ASP A 369 -22.17 -6.67 -27.90
CA ASP A 369 -21.43 -7.93 -27.97
C ASP A 369 -21.80 -8.79 -29.18
N ASP A 370 -22.69 -8.32 -30.07
CA ASP A 370 -23.15 -9.04 -31.28
C ASP A 370 -23.67 -10.47 -30.98
N GLN A 371 -24.27 -10.65 -29.81
CA GLN A 371 -24.81 -11.93 -29.37
C GLN A 371 -26.06 -11.78 -28.50
N LEU A 372 -26.94 -12.77 -28.56
CA LEU A 372 -28.08 -12.86 -27.66
C LEU A 372 -27.65 -13.35 -26.27
N PRO A 373 -28.29 -12.86 -25.19
CA PRO A 373 -28.05 -13.38 -23.86
C PRO A 373 -28.33 -14.87 -23.77
N HIS A 374 -27.35 -15.63 -23.29
CA HIS A 374 -27.47 -17.07 -23.08
C HIS A 374 -26.66 -17.49 -21.86
N ALA A 375 -27.02 -18.66 -21.30
CA ALA A 375 -26.27 -19.27 -20.21
C ALA A 375 -25.92 -20.72 -20.57
N ASP A 376 -24.68 -21.12 -20.29
CA ASP A 376 -24.27 -22.52 -20.36
C ASP A 376 -24.91 -23.28 -19.19
N PRO A 377 -25.76 -24.29 -19.45
CA PRO A 377 -26.54 -24.93 -18.40
C PRO A 377 -25.69 -25.69 -17.37
N ASP A 378 -24.58 -26.28 -17.79
CA ASP A 378 -23.72 -27.10 -16.92
C ASP A 378 -22.88 -26.21 -16.00
N LEU A 379 -22.26 -25.16 -16.55
CA LEU A 379 -21.47 -24.20 -15.78
C LEU A 379 -22.37 -23.38 -14.85
N ALA A 380 -23.55 -22.96 -15.33
CA ALA A 380 -24.53 -22.24 -14.52
C ALA A 380 -25.07 -23.12 -13.38
N ALA A 381 -25.37 -24.40 -13.64
CA ALA A 381 -25.80 -25.35 -12.61
C ALA A 381 -24.70 -25.58 -11.56
N PHE A 382 -23.43 -25.65 -11.98
CA PHE A 382 -22.31 -25.73 -11.04
C PHE A 382 -22.23 -24.49 -10.13
N LEU A 383 -22.30 -23.28 -10.69
CA LEU A 383 -22.24 -22.04 -9.92
C LEU A 383 -23.42 -21.90 -8.95
N ARG A 384 -24.62 -22.23 -9.42
CA ARG A 384 -25.83 -22.26 -8.60
C ARG A 384 -25.70 -23.27 -7.46
N SER A 385 -25.23 -24.48 -7.74
CA SER A 385 -24.99 -25.51 -6.73
C SER A 385 -23.94 -25.07 -5.71
N TYR A 386 -22.83 -24.49 -6.17
CA TYR A 386 -21.80 -23.91 -5.30
C TYR A 386 -22.42 -22.84 -4.38
N GLN A 387 -23.20 -21.92 -4.93
CA GLN A 387 -23.85 -20.85 -4.17
C GLN A 387 -24.86 -21.38 -3.15
N LEU A 388 -25.76 -22.30 -3.52
CA LEU A 388 -26.81 -22.81 -2.64
C LEU A 388 -26.26 -23.75 -1.55
N ASN A 389 -25.17 -24.46 -1.82
CA ASN A 389 -24.55 -25.40 -0.88
C ASN A 389 -23.46 -24.76 0.00
N GLY A 390 -23.58 -23.45 0.27
CA GLY A 390 -22.72 -22.75 1.24
C GLY A 390 -21.45 -22.11 0.67
N GLY A 391 -21.32 -21.99 -0.66
CA GLY A 391 -20.27 -21.25 -1.36
C GLY A 391 -20.37 -19.73 -1.22
N TYR A 392 -20.80 -19.23 -0.06
CA TYR A 392 -20.90 -17.82 0.29
C TYR A 392 -20.42 -17.59 1.73
N THR A 393 -20.18 -16.33 2.08
CA THR A 393 -19.79 -15.95 3.45
C THR A 393 -20.99 -16.00 4.35
N TRP A 394 -20.99 -16.94 5.30
CA TRP A 394 -22.11 -17.12 6.23
C TRP A 394 -22.30 -15.88 7.12
N GLY A 395 -23.56 -15.50 7.37
CA GLY A 395 -23.90 -14.38 8.25
C GLY A 395 -23.29 -14.49 9.66
N PRO A 396 -23.29 -15.66 10.32
CA PRO A 396 -22.60 -15.85 11.59
C PRO A 396 -21.09 -15.60 11.52
N LEU A 397 -20.43 -15.90 10.39
CA LEU A 397 -19.01 -15.59 10.22
C LEU A 397 -18.80 -14.08 10.10
N LEU A 398 -19.69 -13.36 9.40
CA LEU A 398 -19.70 -11.89 9.40
C LEU A 398 -19.94 -11.31 10.80
N ALA A 399 -20.83 -11.92 11.59
CA ALA A 399 -21.07 -11.53 12.97
C ALA A 399 -19.82 -11.72 13.84
N VAL A 400 -19.07 -12.80 13.64
CA VAL A 400 -17.79 -13.04 14.31
C VAL A 400 -16.75 -11.96 13.93
N TYR A 401 -16.67 -11.58 12.65
CA TYR A 401 -15.80 -10.47 12.23
C TYR A 401 -16.21 -9.14 12.87
N ALA A 402 -17.51 -8.83 12.86
CA ALA A 402 -18.06 -7.64 13.50
C ALA A 402 -17.74 -7.63 15.01
N LEU A 403 -17.96 -8.76 15.70
CA LEU A 403 -17.68 -8.92 17.12
C LEU A 403 -16.21 -8.66 17.44
N PHE A 404 -15.27 -9.32 16.75
CA PHE A 404 -13.85 -9.09 17.00
C PHE A 404 -13.42 -7.66 16.64
N GLY A 405 -14.02 -7.07 15.61
CA GLY A 405 -13.85 -5.66 15.26
C GLY A 405 -14.26 -4.75 16.43
N ILE A 406 -15.50 -4.89 16.91
CA ILE A 406 -16.07 -4.14 18.03
C ILE A 406 -15.24 -4.33 19.30
N LEU A 407 -14.95 -5.57 19.69
CA LEU A 407 -14.14 -5.89 20.87
C LEU A 407 -12.74 -5.26 20.81
N GLY A 408 -12.14 -5.24 19.61
CA GLY A 408 -10.89 -4.54 19.34
C GLY A 408 -11.00 -3.02 19.50
N VAL A 409 -12.12 -2.44 19.05
CA VAL A 409 -12.42 -1.00 19.14
C VAL A 409 -12.69 -0.55 20.57
N VAL A 410 -13.40 -1.33 21.38
CA VAL A 410 -13.72 -0.94 22.78
C VAL A 410 -12.55 -1.16 23.74
N GLY A 411 -11.51 -1.89 23.32
CA GLY A 411 -10.29 -2.06 24.12
C GLY A 411 -10.22 -3.38 24.91
N VAL A 412 -10.87 -4.45 24.47
CA VAL A 412 -10.76 -5.76 25.13
C VAL A 412 -9.35 -6.36 24.99
N GLY A 413 -8.85 -6.97 26.06
CA GLY A 413 -7.55 -7.65 26.08
C GLY A 413 -6.38 -6.68 25.85
N LYS A 414 -5.46 -7.04 24.96
CA LYS A 414 -4.26 -6.22 24.65
C LYS A 414 -4.56 -5.03 23.73
N SER A 415 -5.82 -4.83 23.32
CA SER A 415 -6.18 -3.82 22.32
C SER A 415 -6.18 -2.38 22.85
N ARG A 416 -6.33 -2.14 24.17
CA ARG A 416 -6.33 -0.80 24.79
C ARG A 416 -5.13 0.07 24.40
N GLY A 417 -3.94 -0.53 24.28
CA GLY A 417 -2.71 0.14 23.87
C GLY A 417 -2.27 -0.17 22.43
N SER A 418 -3.08 -0.91 21.67
CA SER A 418 -2.69 -1.38 20.34
C SER A 418 -2.93 -0.31 19.27
N PRO A 419 -1.96 -0.02 18.40
CA PRO A 419 -2.17 0.88 17.26
C PRO A 419 -3.14 0.31 16.21
N LEU A 420 -3.50 -0.98 16.32
CA LEU A 420 -4.47 -1.63 15.44
C LEU A 420 -5.92 -1.21 15.72
N ARG A 421 -6.18 -0.69 16.92
CA ARG A 421 -7.52 -0.30 17.39
C ARG A 421 -8.21 0.69 16.45
N SER A 422 -7.49 1.72 16.01
CA SER A 422 -8.05 2.72 15.09
C SER A 422 -8.30 2.14 13.69
N GLY A 423 -7.46 1.20 13.23
CA GLY A 423 -7.69 0.50 11.97
C GLY A 423 -8.94 -0.39 12.02
N ALA A 424 -9.14 -1.11 13.12
CA ALA A 424 -10.35 -1.89 13.36
C ALA A 424 -11.60 -0.98 13.43
N PHE A 425 -11.50 0.21 14.04
CA PHE A 425 -12.58 1.20 14.08
C PHE A 425 -12.99 1.67 12.70
N LEU A 426 -12.03 2.10 11.86
CA LEU A 426 -12.35 2.59 10.53
C LEU A 426 -13.08 1.52 9.71
N ALA A 427 -12.53 0.32 9.63
CA ALA A 427 -13.11 -0.75 8.82
C ALA A 427 -14.45 -1.25 9.38
N THR A 428 -14.50 -1.62 10.67
CA THR A 428 -15.71 -2.18 11.29
C THR A 428 -16.81 -1.12 11.40
N GLY A 429 -16.47 0.10 11.81
CA GLY A 429 -17.44 1.21 11.90
C GLY A 429 -18.01 1.58 10.54
N SER A 430 -17.20 1.60 9.48
CA SER A 430 -17.70 1.83 8.11
C SER A 430 -18.62 0.70 7.64
N ALA A 431 -18.29 -0.55 7.94
CA ALA A 431 -19.16 -1.68 7.58
C ALA A 431 -20.52 -1.60 8.30
N LEU A 432 -20.50 -1.43 9.63
CA LEU A 432 -21.72 -1.43 10.42
C LEU A 432 -22.62 -0.23 10.09
N ILE A 433 -22.05 0.96 9.83
CA ILE A 433 -22.87 2.13 9.47
C ILE A 433 -23.48 2.00 8.08
N ILE A 434 -22.80 1.37 7.13
CA ILE A 434 -23.38 1.07 5.80
C ILE A 434 -24.51 0.07 5.97
N LEU A 435 -24.31 -1.03 6.71
CA LEU A 435 -25.35 -2.03 6.94
C LEU A 435 -26.57 -1.43 7.65
N ALA A 436 -26.36 -0.58 8.66
CA ALA A 436 -27.44 0.13 9.35
C ALA A 436 -28.14 1.14 8.43
N GLY A 437 -27.39 1.87 7.60
CA GLY A 437 -27.95 2.81 6.63
C GLY A 437 -28.76 2.10 5.54
N SER A 438 -28.31 0.93 5.08
CA SER A 438 -29.07 0.08 4.17
C SER A 438 -30.33 -0.47 4.83
N ALA A 439 -30.25 -0.99 6.06
CA ALA A 439 -31.43 -1.43 6.82
C ALA A 439 -32.42 -0.30 7.14
N ALA A 440 -31.94 0.95 7.23
CA ALA A 440 -32.81 2.12 7.35
C ALA A 440 -33.59 2.44 6.07
N PHE A 441 -33.09 1.98 4.93
CA PHE A 441 -33.69 2.15 3.60
C PHE A 441 -34.57 0.93 3.25
N GLU A 442 -33.95 -0.25 3.11
CA GLU A 442 -34.57 -1.53 2.76
C GLU A 442 -33.52 -2.64 2.92
N PHE A 443 -33.93 -3.84 3.35
CA PHE A 443 -33.04 -5.00 3.33
C PHE A 443 -32.96 -5.64 1.95
N SER A 444 -31.73 -5.90 1.50
CA SER A 444 -31.45 -6.76 0.35
C SER A 444 -30.08 -7.39 0.52
N TRP A 445 -29.94 -8.66 0.12
CA TRP A 445 -28.65 -9.36 0.18
C TRP A 445 -27.55 -8.70 -0.66
N ARG A 446 -27.93 -7.92 -1.69
CA ARG A 446 -27.02 -7.05 -2.45
C ARG A 446 -26.38 -5.97 -1.57
N TYR A 447 -27.13 -5.38 -0.64
CA TYR A 447 -26.65 -4.29 0.22
C TYR A 447 -25.73 -4.75 1.35
N GLN A 448 -25.67 -6.06 1.60
CA GLN A 448 -24.69 -6.66 2.51
C GLN A 448 -23.26 -6.68 1.91
N LEU A 449 -23.13 -6.71 0.57
CA LEU A 449 -21.85 -6.97 -0.10
C LEU A 449 -20.72 -5.98 0.26
N PRO A 450 -20.94 -4.66 0.43
CA PRO A 450 -19.90 -3.75 0.91
C PRO A 450 -19.31 -4.14 2.28
N ALA A 451 -20.06 -4.86 3.12
CA ALA A 451 -19.53 -5.36 4.39
C ALA A 451 -18.53 -6.51 4.18
N LEU A 452 -18.59 -7.26 3.07
CA LEU A 452 -17.63 -8.33 2.75
C LEU A 452 -16.20 -7.80 2.57
N VAL A 453 -16.03 -6.55 2.11
CA VAL A 453 -14.70 -5.94 1.95
C VAL A 453 -14.22 -5.17 3.19
N LEU A 454 -15.10 -4.92 4.16
CA LEU A 454 -14.82 -4.09 5.35
C LEU A 454 -14.81 -4.89 6.67
N LEU A 455 -15.80 -5.72 6.93
CA LEU A 455 -15.89 -6.50 8.18
C LEU A 455 -14.71 -7.47 8.34
N PRO A 456 -14.32 -8.28 7.34
CA PRO A 456 -13.25 -9.25 7.53
C PRO A 456 -11.92 -8.61 7.91
N ILE A 457 -11.54 -7.50 7.27
CA ILE A 457 -10.32 -6.77 7.64
C ILE A 457 -10.47 -6.10 9.01
N GLY A 458 -11.63 -5.52 9.33
CA GLY A 458 -11.91 -4.95 10.65
C GLY A 458 -11.80 -5.98 11.77
N GLY A 459 -12.41 -7.15 11.58
CA GLY A 459 -12.38 -8.28 12.50
C GLY A 459 -10.98 -8.88 12.65
N VAL A 460 -10.21 -9.06 11.57
CA VAL A 460 -8.83 -9.55 11.65
C VAL A 460 -7.92 -8.55 12.39
N LEU A 461 -8.08 -7.24 12.16
CA LEU A 461 -7.35 -6.22 12.91
C LEU A 461 -7.74 -6.21 14.40
N GLY A 462 -9.03 -6.32 14.70
CA GLY A 462 -9.55 -6.42 16.06
C GLY A 462 -9.03 -7.64 16.80
N LEU A 463 -9.13 -8.82 16.18
CA LEU A 463 -8.60 -10.09 16.69
C LEU A 463 -7.09 -10.00 16.95
N ALA A 464 -6.33 -9.45 15.99
CA ALA A 464 -4.89 -9.27 16.16
C ALA A 464 -4.56 -8.29 17.31
N ALA A 465 -5.39 -7.27 17.52
CA ALA A 465 -5.25 -6.32 18.62
C ALA A 465 -5.53 -6.97 19.99
N ILE A 466 -6.63 -7.73 20.12
CA ILE A 466 -7.07 -8.36 21.36
C ILE A 466 -6.02 -9.35 21.87
N PHE A 467 -5.53 -10.22 20.98
CA PHE A 467 -4.61 -11.30 21.35
C PHE A 467 -3.12 -10.91 21.23
N GLY A 468 -2.81 -9.71 20.74
CA GLY A 468 -1.42 -9.28 20.51
C GLY A 468 -0.73 -10.09 19.42
N LEU A 469 -1.49 -10.56 18.41
CA LEU A 469 -0.99 -11.23 17.21
C LEU A 469 -0.51 -10.23 16.14
N GLY A 470 -0.51 -8.94 16.49
CA GLY A 470 0.04 -7.88 15.68
C GLY A 470 1.54 -8.04 15.48
N LYS A 471 2.03 -7.57 14.33
CA LYS A 471 3.46 -7.36 14.12
C LYS A 471 3.98 -6.49 15.26
N LYS A 472 4.91 -7.03 16.05
CA LYS A 472 5.69 -6.16 16.94
C LYS A 472 6.34 -5.11 16.05
N PRO A 473 6.28 -3.81 16.40
CA PRO A 473 7.09 -2.84 15.71
C PRO A 473 8.51 -3.38 15.75
N VAL A 474 9.04 -3.73 14.58
CA VAL A 474 10.46 -4.02 14.48
C VAL A 474 11.11 -2.78 15.08
N LYS A 475 11.94 -2.94 16.12
CA LYS A 475 12.87 -1.89 16.58
C LYS A 475 13.90 -1.64 15.48
N GLY A 476 13.43 -1.35 14.28
CA GLY A 476 14.14 -0.76 13.19
C GLY A 476 13.55 0.63 13.11
N GLY A 477 14.04 1.52 13.98
CA GLY A 477 13.89 2.93 13.72
C GLY A 477 14.24 3.14 12.26
N ARG A 478 13.41 3.90 11.54
CA ARG A 478 13.81 4.46 10.26
C ARG A 478 15.23 4.99 10.49
N ARG A 479 16.26 4.38 9.88
CA ARG A 479 17.64 4.83 10.10
C ARG A 479 17.60 6.34 9.88
N PRO A 480 17.96 7.15 10.89
CA PRO A 480 17.90 8.59 10.76
C PRO A 480 18.61 8.98 9.46
N LYS A 481 18.11 10.00 8.77
CA LYS A 481 18.89 10.59 7.69
C LYS A 481 20.25 10.94 8.28
N MET A 482 21.30 10.58 7.56
CA MET A 482 22.65 10.91 7.99
C MET A 482 22.81 12.43 7.87
N ASP A 483 23.19 13.09 8.97
CA ASP A 483 23.46 14.52 8.99
C ASP A 483 24.72 14.83 8.15
N ASP A 484 24.93 16.10 7.80
CA ASP A 484 26.10 16.52 7.04
C ASP A 484 27.38 16.29 7.89
N TYR A 485 28.50 15.93 7.25
CA TYR A 485 29.77 15.68 7.93
C TYR A 485 30.51 16.99 8.26
N PRO A 486 31.19 17.11 9.42
CA PRO A 486 31.18 16.15 10.53
C PRO A 486 29.94 16.35 11.43
N ASP A 487 29.36 15.25 11.90
CA ASP A 487 28.38 15.25 13.00
C ASP A 487 29.06 15.00 14.37
N ASP A 488 28.30 15.04 15.47
CA ASP A 488 28.84 14.79 16.83
C ASP A 488 29.47 13.39 16.96
N VAL A 489 28.96 12.40 16.21
CA VAL A 489 29.45 11.01 16.22
C VAL A 489 30.78 10.93 15.47
N ASP A 490 30.91 11.61 14.32
CA ASP A 490 32.15 11.75 13.57
C ASP A 490 33.23 12.42 14.42
N THR A 491 32.89 13.54 15.05
CA THR A 491 33.84 14.33 15.86
C THR A 491 34.37 13.51 17.05
N ALA A 492 33.50 12.77 17.74
CA ALA A 492 33.91 11.89 18.82
C ALA A 492 34.83 10.75 18.34
N ALA A 493 34.47 10.10 17.23
CA ALA A 493 35.24 9.00 16.67
C ALA A 493 36.64 9.42 16.18
N VAL A 494 36.76 10.60 15.55
CA VAL A 494 38.05 11.16 15.10
C VAL A 494 38.91 11.58 16.30
N SER A 495 38.32 12.20 17.32
CA SER A 495 39.03 12.58 18.54
C SER A 495 39.62 11.36 19.27
N GLU A 496 38.83 10.30 19.44
CA GLU A 496 39.33 9.06 20.05
C GLU A 496 40.45 8.45 19.20
N PHE A 497 40.26 8.38 17.88
CA PHE A 497 41.27 7.85 16.97
C PHE A 497 42.61 8.59 17.10
N ARG A 498 42.58 9.93 17.07
CA ARG A 498 43.79 10.77 17.19
C ARG A 498 44.45 10.63 18.56
N SER A 499 43.68 10.56 19.64
CA SER A 499 44.24 10.35 20.98
C SER A 499 44.97 9.01 21.12
N ARG A 500 44.57 8.00 20.34
CA ARG A 500 45.14 6.66 20.40
C ARG A 500 46.36 6.49 19.49
N TYR A 501 46.30 7.02 18.27
CA TYR A 501 47.29 6.76 17.23
C TYR A 501 48.14 7.98 16.83
N GLY A 502 47.79 9.18 17.28
CA GLY A 502 48.42 10.45 16.86
C GLY A 502 47.74 11.10 15.65
N GLU A 503 48.31 12.20 15.15
CA GLU A 503 47.69 13.05 14.12
C GLU A 503 47.73 12.45 12.70
N ALA A 504 48.83 11.81 12.30
CA ALA A 504 49.00 11.24 10.94
C ALA A 504 49.61 9.82 10.98
N PRO A 505 48.92 8.83 11.55
CA PRO A 505 49.47 7.48 11.73
C PRO A 505 49.38 6.59 10.49
N LEU A 506 48.71 7.03 9.42
CA LEU A 506 48.35 6.18 8.27
C LEU A 506 49.37 6.30 7.13
N SER A 507 49.57 5.18 6.43
CA SER A 507 50.41 5.11 5.23
C SER A 507 49.80 5.83 4.02
N PRO A 508 50.58 6.12 2.96
CA PRO A 508 50.07 6.74 1.71
C PRO A 508 48.92 5.97 1.05
N LEU A 509 48.83 4.65 1.22
CA LEU A 509 47.71 3.84 0.75
C LEU A 509 46.95 3.27 1.96
N VAL A 510 45.66 3.61 2.07
CA VAL A 510 44.80 3.17 3.18
C VAL A 510 43.67 2.28 2.69
N VAL A 511 43.57 1.07 3.24
CA VAL A 511 42.43 0.17 3.03
C VAL A 511 41.39 0.40 4.13
N VAL A 512 40.25 0.97 3.77
CA VAL A 512 39.13 1.28 4.64
C VAL A 512 38.12 0.14 4.65
N ILE A 513 37.84 -0.39 5.84
CA ILE A 513 36.87 -1.47 6.08
C ILE A 513 35.77 -0.97 7.01
N ALA A 514 34.53 -0.96 6.55
CA ALA A 514 33.38 -0.69 7.41
C ALA A 514 32.92 -1.98 8.11
N ALA A 515 32.88 -1.99 9.44
CA ALA A 515 32.51 -3.15 10.24
C ALA A 515 31.38 -2.85 11.22
N TYR A 516 30.42 -3.77 11.33
CA TYR A 516 29.36 -3.73 12.35
C TYR A 516 28.98 -5.14 12.73
N ASN A 517 29.32 -5.55 13.94
CA ASN A 517 29.14 -6.91 14.44
C ASN A 517 29.73 -7.97 13.49
N GLU A 518 31.05 -7.94 13.31
CA GLU A 518 31.84 -8.84 12.45
C GLU A 518 33.02 -9.49 13.22
N ALA A 519 32.95 -9.57 14.56
CA ALA A 519 34.05 -10.08 15.39
C ALA A 519 34.50 -11.50 15.01
N LYS A 520 33.58 -12.35 14.50
CA LYS A 520 33.87 -13.72 14.06
C LYS A 520 34.49 -13.82 12.66
N GLY A 521 34.36 -12.80 11.84
CA GLY A 521 34.66 -12.85 10.41
C GLY A 521 35.81 -11.95 9.96
N ILE A 522 36.15 -10.93 10.75
CA ILE A 522 37.11 -9.89 10.34
C ILE A 522 38.57 -10.34 10.44
N THR A 523 38.93 -11.22 11.39
CA THR A 523 40.33 -11.63 11.61
C THR A 523 40.99 -12.23 10.37
N PRO A 524 40.40 -13.20 9.65
CA PRO A 524 41.00 -13.74 8.42
C PRO A 524 41.15 -12.68 7.32
N VAL A 525 40.25 -11.70 7.25
CA VAL A 525 40.31 -10.61 6.27
C VAL A 525 41.51 -9.69 6.56
N LEU A 526 41.74 -9.38 7.83
CA LEU A 526 42.87 -8.54 8.26
C LEU A 526 44.20 -9.26 8.12
N GLN A 527 44.26 -10.56 8.44
CA GLN A 527 45.46 -11.38 8.27
C GLN A 527 45.86 -11.56 6.80
N ASN A 528 44.89 -11.56 5.88
CA ASN A 528 45.12 -11.62 4.43
C ASN A 528 45.28 -10.23 3.79
N MET A 529 45.41 -9.15 4.57
CA MET A 529 45.59 -7.82 4.00
C MET A 529 47.06 -7.57 3.63
N PRO A 530 47.37 -7.17 2.39
CA PRO A 530 48.75 -6.81 2.04
C PRO A 530 49.25 -5.63 2.87
N THR A 531 50.47 -5.72 3.38
CA THR A 531 51.16 -4.60 4.06
C THR A 531 51.83 -3.64 3.08
N HIS A 532 51.99 -4.06 1.82
CA HIS A 532 52.59 -3.29 0.73
C HIS A 532 51.85 -3.54 -0.58
N CYS A 533 51.82 -2.54 -1.45
CA CYS A 533 51.36 -2.65 -2.83
C CYS A 533 52.46 -2.14 -3.76
N GLY A 534 53.34 -3.04 -4.22
CA GLY A 534 54.64 -2.64 -4.76
C GLY A 534 55.50 -2.03 -3.65
N ASP A 535 56.09 -0.85 -3.91
CA ASP A 535 56.91 -0.13 -2.93
C ASP A 535 56.09 0.79 -1.99
N ILE A 536 54.76 0.79 -2.11
CA ILE A 536 53.88 1.67 -1.34
C ILE A 536 53.43 0.95 -0.07
N PRO A 537 53.73 1.45 1.15
CA PRO A 537 53.24 0.86 2.38
C PRO A 537 51.73 1.05 2.53
N VAL A 538 51.06 0.03 3.08
CA VAL A 538 49.61 -0.05 3.21
C VAL A 538 49.21 -0.06 4.68
N SER A 539 48.31 0.85 5.04
CA SER A 539 47.64 0.83 6.35
C SER A 539 46.22 0.28 6.21
N THR A 540 45.79 -0.55 7.16
CA THR A 540 44.41 -1.04 7.23
C THR A 540 43.64 -0.28 8.30
N LEU A 541 42.60 0.44 7.89
CA LEU A 541 41.72 1.21 8.76
C LEU A 541 40.35 0.54 8.84
N VAL A 542 40.00 0.03 10.02
CA VAL A 542 38.67 -0.53 10.32
C VAL A 542 37.83 0.53 11.02
N VAL A 543 36.72 0.93 10.38
CA VAL A 543 35.72 1.83 10.98
C VAL A 543 34.59 0.99 11.57
N VAL A 544 34.54 0.93 12.90
CA VAL A 544 33.57 0.14 13.66
C VAL A 544 32.34 0.99 13.98
N ASP A 545 31.19 0.64 13.39
CA ASP A 545 29.98 1.47 13.40
C ASP A 545 29.00 1.10 14.53
N GLY A 546 29.35 1.43 15.77
CA GLY A 546 28.54 1.16 16.97
C GLY A 546 28.33 -0.33 17.22
N ALA A 547 29.36 -1.16 17.00
CA ALA A 547 29.32 -2.60 17.23
C ALA A 547 29.23 -2.94 18.73
N THR A 548 28.69 -4.12 19.05
CA THR A 548 28.49 -4.58 20.44
C THR A 548 29.04 -5.98 20.70
N ASP A 549 29.77 -6.56 19.74
CA ASP A 549 30.22 -7.96 19.76
C ASP A 549 31.73 -8.13 19.92
N GLY A 550 32.45 -7.05 20.26
CA GLY A 550 33.92 -7.07 20.39
C GLY A 550 34.68 -6.88 19.06
N THR A 551 34.01 -6.44 17.99
CA THR A 551 34.66 -6.24 16.66
C THR A 551 35.88 -5.31 16.76
N ALA A 552 35.83 -4.26 17.58
CA ALA A 552 36.91 -3.28 17.69
C ALA A 552 38.18 -3.88 18.32
N GLU A 553 38.03 -4.66 19.39
CA GLU A 553 39.10 -5.34 20.10
C GLU A 553 39.78 -6.38 19.20
N VAL A 554 38.98 -7.18 18.49
CA VAL A 554 39.49 -8.19 17.54
C VAL A 554 40.25 -7.53 16.39
N ALA A 555 39.75 -6.43 15.83
CA ALA A 555 40.42 -5.72 14.76
C ALA A 555 41.77 -5.10 15.21
N ARG A 556 41.81 -4.52 16.41
CA ARG A 556 43.06 -3.98 17.01
C ARG A 556 44.09 -5.08 17.26
N ALA A 557 43.66 -6.21 17.82
CA ALA A 557 44.54 -7.35 18.10
C ALA A 557 45.13 -7.95 16.81
N ALA A 558 44.44 -7.83 15.68
CA ALA A 558 44.91 -8.24 14.36
C ALA A 558 45.83 -7.19 13.67
N GLY A 559 46.18 -6.10 14.35
CA GLY A 559 47.13 -5.09 13.84
C GLY A 559 46.52 -3.98 13.00
N ALA A 560 45.19 -3.85 12.92
CA ALA A 560 44.55 -2.77 12.18
C ALA A 560 44.43 -1.48 13.01
N TYR A 561 44.45 -0.33 12.33
CA TYR A 561 44.00 0.93 12.90
C TYR A 561 42.48 0.89 13.05
N VAL A 562 41.96 1.27 14.23
CA VAL A 562 40.52 1.16 14.51
C VAL A 562 39.94 2.51 14.90
N CYS A 563 38.97 2.99 14.11
CA CYS A 563 38.15 4.16 14.43
C CYS A 563 36.76 3.67 14.84
N GLU A 564 36.33 4.01 16.06
CA GLU A 564 35.09 3.50 16.65
C GLU A 564 34.04 4.61 16.71
N ALA A 565 32.94 4.43 15.99
CA ALA A 565 31.81 5.34 16.06
C ALA A 565 30.87 4.92 17.20
N PRO A 566 30.50 5.81 18.14
CA PRO A 566 29.72 5.44 19.32
C PRO A 566 28.28 5.00 19.02
N LYS A 567 27.80 5.16 17.78
CA LYS A 567 26.44 4.81 17.36
C LYS A 567 26.42 4.31 15.93
N ASN A 568 25.62 3.27 15.68
CA ASN A 568 25.42 2.73 14.34
C ASN A 568 24.71 3.73 13.41
N ARG A 569 25.38 4.14 12.34
CA ARG A 569 24.87 5.03 11.27
C ARG A 569 24.71 4.32 9.93
N GLY A 570 25.12 3.06 9.84
CA GLY A 570 25.11 2.23 8.65
C GLY A 570 26.43 2.32 7.87
N GLN A 571 26.60 1.40 6.92
CA GLN A 571 27.85 1.25 6.14
C GLN A 571 28.24 2.55 5.42
N GLY A 572 27.27 3.37 5.00
CA GLY A 572 27.53 4.66 4.37
C GLY A 572 28.23 5.66 5.29
N GLY A 573 27.82 5.73 6.57
CA GLY A 573 28.45 6.60 7.55
C GLY A 573 29.86 6.15 7.92
N ALA A 574 30.05 4.84 8.09
CA ALA A 574 31.36 4.26 8.38
C ALA A 574 32.38 4.52 7.25
N LEU A 575 31.98 4.32 5.99
CA LEU A 575 32.86 4.59 4.85
C LEU A 575 33.13 6.10 4.68
N ARG A 576 32.11 6.95 4.86
CA ARG A 576 32.27 8.42 4.80
C ARG A 576 33.29 8.90 5.84
N LEU A 577 33.20 8.40 7.07
CA LEU A 577 34.15 8.68 8.14
C LEU A 577 35.56 8.19 7.78
N GLY A 578 35.68 6.95 7.27
CA GLY A 578 36.97 6.40 6.87
C GLY A 578 37.65 7.15 5.71
N TYR A 579 36.90 7.60 4.72
CA TYR A 579 37.42 8.41 3.60
C TYR A 579 37.99 9.74 4.09
N ARG A 580 37.27 10.41 4.99
CA ARG A 580 37.68 11.68 5.56
C ARG A 580 38.91 11.51 6.44
N LEU A 581 38.90 10.51 7.32
CA LEU A 581 40.04 10.23 8.20
C LEU A 581 41.31 9.89 7.42
N ALA A 582 41.21 9.07 6.36
CA ALA A 582 42.34 8.77 5.50
C ALA A 582 42.90 10.03 4.81
N ALA A 583 42.03 10.87 4.25
CA ALA A 583 42.45 12.13 3.62
C ALA A 583 43.06 13.12 4.63
N GLU A 584 42.49 13.25 5.83
CA GLU A 584 42.99 14.12 6.90
C GLU A 584 44.36 13.66 7.43
N CYS A 585 44.63 12.34 7.44
CA CYS A 585 45.94 11.80 7.79
C CYS A 585 46.97 11.86 6.63
N GLY A 586 46.62 12.46 5.49
CA GLY A 586 47.54 12.64 4.37
C GLY A 586 47.75 11.42 3.49
N ALA A 587 46.79 10.48 3.46
CA ALA A 587 46.82 9.37 2.51
C ALA A 587 46.67 9.91 1.08
N ASP A 588 47.43 9.33 0.15
CA ASP A 588 47.33 9.64 -1.28
C ASP A 588 46.17 8.86 -1.92
N TRP A 589 45.97 7.62 -1.45
CA TRP A 589 45.03 6.67 -2.03
C TRP A 589 44.20 5.99 -0.95
N VAL A 590 42.93 5.77 -1.27
CA VAL A 590 41.99 5.02 -0.45
C VAL A 590 41.46 3.84 -1.24
N VAL A 591 41.50 2.67 -0.61
CA VAL A 591 40.87 1.45 -1.08
C VAL A 591 39.74 1.06 -0.13
N THR A 592 38.61 0.56 -0.63
CA THR A 592 37.58 -0.05 0.23
C THR A 592 37.51 -1.54 0.03
N THR A 593 37.28 -2.30 1.10
CA THR A 593 36.88 -3.71 1.03
C THR A 593 35.80 -4.02 2.08
N ASP A 594 35.14 -5.18 2.00
CA ASP A 594 34.11 -5.61 2.95
C ASP A 594 34.73 -6.49 4.06
N ALA A 595 34.21 -6.39 5.29
CA ALA A 595 34.70 -7.13 6.46
C ALA A 595 34.33 -8.64 6.48
N ASP A 596 33.68 -9.14 5.44
CA ASP A 596 33.08 -10.48 5.41
C ASP A 596 33.81 -11.49 4.50
N GLY A 597 34.97 -11.09 3.97
CA GLY A 597 35.90 -11.95 3.24
C GLY A 597 35.46 -12.33 1.83
N GLN A 598 34.54 -11.57 1.23
CA GLN A 598 34.03 -11.86 -0.12
C GLN A 598 34.99 -11.47 -1.25
N TYR A 599 36.00 -10.64 -0.98
CA TYR A 599 36.97 -10.19 -1.98
C TYR A 599 38.35 -10.78 -1.67
N ASP A 600 39.08 -11.14 -2.71
CA ASP A 600 40.48 -11.54 -2.57
C ASP A 600 41.36 -10.28 -2.47
N ASN A 601 41.83 -9.97 -1.27
CA ASN A 601 42.68 -8.80 -1.02
C ASN A 601 44.05 -8.91 -1.74
N ASN A 602 44.45 -10.10 -2.22
CA ASN A 602 45.65 -10.26 -3.05
C ASN A 602 45.50 -9.64 -4.45
N GLU A 603 44.27 -9.33 -4.88
CA GLU A 603 44.01 -8.58 -6.12
C GLU A 603 44.26 -7.06 -5.95
N LEU A 604 44.69 -6.58 -4.78
CA LEU A 604 44.99 -5.16 -4.51
C LEU A 604 45.95 -4.52 -5.54
N PRO A 605 47.07 -5.14 -5.95
CA PRO A 605 47.95 -4.56 -6.97
C PRO A 605 47.25 -4.38 -8.32
N MET A 606 46.34 -5.29 -8.69
CA MET A 606 45.55 -5.19 -9.92
C MET A 606 44.58 -4.01 -9.85
N LEU A 607 43.97 -3.78 -8.68
CA LEU A 607 43.07 -2.64 -8.43
C LEU A 607 43.81 -1.30 -8.51
N MET A 608 45.03 -1.24 -7.96
CA MET A 608 45.82 -0.02 -7.87
C MET A 608 46.53 0.34 -9.18
N LYS A 609 46.89 -0.65 -10.00
CA LYS A 609 47.68 -0.44 -11.22
C LYS A 609 47.16 0.70 -12.12
N PRO A 610 45.86 0.81 -12.47
CA PRO A 610 45.40 1.88 -13.36
C PRO A 610 45.51 3.28 -12.75
N LEU A 611 45.44 3.39 -11.42
CA LEU A 611 45.63 4.65 -10.68
C LEU A 611 47.10 5.06 -10.68
N LEU A 612 47.99 4.10 -10.44
CA LEU A 612 49.45 4.31 -10.45
C LEU A 612 49.97 4.64 -11.85
N ASP A 613 49.44 3.98 -12.88
CA ASP A 613 49.75 4.23 -14.29
C ASP A 613 49.10 5.54 -14.81
N GLY A 614 48.30 6.24 -13.98
CA GLY A 614 47.64 7.50 -14.35
C GLY A 614 46.54 7.37 -15.40
N THR A 615 46.07 6.14 -15.67
CA THR A 615 45.07 5.83 -16.71
C THR A 615 43.63 5.99 -16.22
N ALA A 616 43.40 5.95 -14.90
CA ALA A 616 42.10 6.15 -14.27
C ALA A 616 42.24 7.01 -13.00
N ASP A 617 41.13 7.62 -12.57
CA ASP A 617 41.02 8.37 -11.31
C ASP A 617 40.17 7.61 -10.27
N PHE A 618 39.38 6.64 -10.71
CA PHE A 618 38.62 5.75 -9.85
C PHE A 618 38.56 4.37 -10.48
N VAL A 619 38.92 3.34 -9.73
CA VAL A 619 38.91 1.95 -10.18
C VAL A 619 37.97 1.14 -9.30
N THR A 620 37.08 0.37 -9.91
CA THR A 620 36.21 -0.57 -9.21
C THR A 620 36.40 -1.97 -9.78
N GLY A 621 36.40 -2.98 -8.92
CA GLY A 621 36.29 -4.35 -9.40
C GLY A 621 34.93 -4.60 -10.05
N SER A 622 34.86 -5.60 -10.93
CA SER A 622 33.62 -6.08 -11.51
C SER A 622 33.57 -7.60 -11.54
N ARG A 623 32.61 -8.16 -10.80
CA ARG A 623 32.30 -9.60 -10.81
C ARG A 623 31.78 -10.09 -12.17
N ARG A 624 31.37 -9.17 -13.04
CA ARG A 624 30.83 -9.49 -14.37
C ARG A 624 31.92 -9.56 -15.43
N LEU A 625 33.02 -8.83 -15.23
CA LEU A 625 34.21 -8.92 -16.06
C LEU A 625 35.13 -10.04 -15.58
N GLY A 626 35.19 -10.28 -14.26
CA GLY A 626 35.93 -11.36 -13.63
C GLY A 626 35.05 -12.58 -13.33
N SER A 627 35.27 -13.17 -12.15
CA SER A 627 34.56 -14.37 -11.71
C SER A 627 33.77 -14.10 -10.42
N GLY A 628 32.64 -14.78 -10.22
CA GLY A 628 31.84 -14.59 -9.01
C GLY A 628 30.95 -15.79 -8.73
N LYS A 629 31.06 -16.35 -7.52
CA LYS A 629 30.15 -17.39 -7.03
C LYS A 629 28.88 -16.73 -6.49
N TYR A 630 27.71 -17.31 -6.78
CA TYR A 630 26.42 -16.71 -6.42
C TYR A 630 25.43 -17.71 -5.81
N ASP A 631 24.79 -17.28 -4.72
CA ASP A 631 23.76 -18.06 -4.03
C ASP A 631 22.33 -17.72 -4.51
N SER A 632 22.18 -16.68 -5.35
CA SER A 632 20.86 -16.12 -5.70
C SER A 632 20.80 -15.51 -7.10
N SER A 633 19.97 -16.11 -7.96
CA SER A 633 19.70 -15.62 -9.32
C SER A 633 19.07 -14.22 -9.34
N VAL A 634 18.26 -13.87 -8.33
CA VAL A 634 17.63 -12.54 -8.21
C VAL A 634 18.67 -11.45 -7.95
N ARG A 635 19.67 -11.73 -7.11
CA ARG A 635 20.76 -10.78 -6.84
C ARG A 635 21.58 -10.52 -8.10
N TRP A 636 21.83 -11.56 -8.88
CA TRP A 636 22.58 -11.46 -10.13
C TRP A 636 21.82 -10.68 -11.22
N LEU A 637 20.50 -10.90 -11.34
CA LEU A 637 19.66 -10.08 -12.20
C LEU A 637 19.65 -8.60 -11.75
N GLY A 638 19.61 -8.35 -10.44
CA GLY A 638 19.72 -7.01 -9.86
C GLY A 638 20.98 -6.27 -10.31
N VAL A 639 22.15 -6.91 -10.26
CA VAL A 639 23.42 -6.31 -10.73
C VAL A 639 23.32 -5.86 -12.18
N ARG A 640 22.72 -6.68 -13.07
CA ARG A 640 22.52 -6.31 -14.49
C ARG A 640 21.61 -5.10 -14.65
N VAL A 641 20.48 -5.07 -13.94
CA VAL A 641 19.50 -3.98 -14.02
C VAL A 641 20.11 -2.66 -13.52
N PHE A 642 20.82 -2.68 -12.39
CA PHE A 642 21.44 -1.47 -11.85
C PHE A 642 22.63 -1.00 -12.69
N ALA A 643 23.43 -1.90 -13.24
CA ALA A 643 24.49 -1.56 -14.18
C ALA A 643 23.95 -0.90 -15.45
N TRP A 644 22.86 -1.45 -16.02
CA TRP A 644 22.15 -0.82 -17.13
C TRP A 644 21.63 0.57 -16.75
N LEU A 645 20.96 0.70 -15.59
CA LEU A 645 20.45 1.99 -15.12
C LEU A 645 21.58 3.03 -14.94
N ALA A 646 22.70 2.66 -14.31
CA ALA A 646 23.84 3.56 -14.18
C ALA A 646 24.40 3.95 -15.55
N SER A 647 24.46 3.00 -16.47
CA SER A 647 24.99 3.25 -17.82
C SER A 647 24.13 4.22 -18.60
N VAL A 648 22.80 4.09 -18.51
CA VAL A 648 21.85 5.02 -19.12
C VAL A 648 21.94 6.40 -18.47
N LEU A 649 21.98 6.48 -17.14
CA LEU A 649 22.03 7.76 -16.42
C LEU A 649 23.32 8.54 -16.68
N THR A 650 24.44 7.85 -16.84
CA THR A 650 25.77 8.46 -16.97
C THR A 650 26.28 8.52 -18.41
N MET A 651 25.61 7.83 -19.34
CA MET A 651 26.06 7.62 -20.73
C MET A 651 27.45 6.97 -20.82
N GLN A 652 27.86 6.20 -19.81
CA GLN A 652 29.11 5.44 -19.77
C GLN A 652 28.82 3.97 -19.50
N LYS A 653 29.58 3.05 -20.11
CA LYS A 653 29.35 1.62 -19.93
C LYS A 653 29.84 1.18 -18.55
N ILE A 654 28.91 0.79 -17.68
CA ILE A 654 29.17 0.24 -16.35
C ILE A 654 28.63 -1.19 -16.28
N THR A 655 29.40 -2.10 -15.70
CA THR A 655 29.06 -3.52 -15.58
C THR A 655 28.66 -3.90 -14.15
N ASP A 656 29.24 -3.30 -13.10
CA ASP A 656 28.86 -3.56 -11.70
C ASP A 656 28.89 -2.29 -10.83
N THR A 657 27.72 -1.83 -10.41
CA THR A 657 27.57 -0.62 -9.56
C THR A 657 27.76 -0.90 -8.07
N SER A 658 27.91 -2.17 -7.69
CA SER A 658 27.74 -2.64 -6.31
C SER A 658 28.98 -3.30 -5.71
N PHE A 659 30.04 -3.49 -6.49
CA PHE A 659 31.26 -4.19 -6.09
C PHE A 659 32.07 -3.44 -5.04
N GLY A 660 32.26 -4.02 -3.85
CA GLY A 660 32.85 -3.35 -2.69
C GLY A 660 34.33 -2.99 -2.80
N PHE A 661 35.09 -3.71 -3.63
CA PHE A 661 36.53 -3.49 -3.80
C PHE A 661 36.81 -2.38 -4.81
N ARG A 662 37.25 -1.22 -4.31
CA ARG A 662 37.39 0.02 -5.09
C ARG A 662 38.61 0.80 -4.63
N ALA A 663 39.26 1.50 -5.54
CA ALA A 663 40.42 2.34 -5.27
C ALA A 663 40.24 3.73 -5.90
N MET A 664 40.66 4.78 -5.19
CA MET A 664 40.59 6.17 -5.67
C MET A 664 41.53 7.07 -4.87
N PRO A 665 41.89 8.27 -5.38
CA PRO A 665 42.55 9.30 -4.59
C PRO A 665 41.77 9.65 -3.32
N ALA A 666 42.47 9.90 -2.21
CA ALA A 666 41.83 10.20 -0.93
C ALA A 666 41.01 11.51 -0.97
N ASP A 667 41.51 12.53 -1.67
CA ASP A 667 40.83 13.81 -1.89
C ASP A 667 39.55 13.63 -2.73
N LEU A 668 39.58 12.78 -3.76
CA LEU A 668 38.40 12.44 -4.55
C LEU A 668 37.34 11.75 -3.68
N ALA A 669 37.73 10.77 -2.87
CA ALA A 669 36.83 10.07 -1.93
C ALA A 669 36.16 11.04 -0.95
N ALA A 670 36.93 11.97 -0.37
CA ALA A 670 36.44 12.97 0.56
C ALA A 670 35.54 14.03 -0.11
N SER A 671 35.77 14.35 -1.39
CA SER A 671 35.01 15.37 -2.12
C SER A 671 33.55 14.97 -2.40
N VAL A 672 33.22 13.68 -2.38
CA VAL A 672 31.89 13.16 -2.75
C VAL A 672 30.90 13.28 -1.61
N THR A 673 29.70 13.78 -1.91
CA THR A 673 28.64 13.96 -0.91
C THR A 673 27.88 12.64 -0.74
N LEU A 674 28.12 11.96 0.38
CA LEU A 674 27.42 10.73 0.78
C LEU A 674 26.38 11.03 1.86
N ARG A 675 25.10 10.70 1.59
CA ARG A 675 23.94 10.98 2.45
C ARG A 675 23.14 9.75 2.84
N GLU A 676 23.32 8.64 2.12
CA GLU A 676 22.53 7.44 2.36
C GLU A 676 23.24 6.47 3.34
N PRO A 677 22.60 6.04 4.44
CA PRO A 677 23.19 5.12 5.42
C PRO A 677 23.40 3.69 4.88
N GLN A 678 22.83 3.40 3.71
CA GLN A 678 22.99 2.17 2.95
C GLN A 678 22.99 2.56 1.46
N TYR A 679 23.50 1.70 0.57
CA TYR A 679 23.56 1.95 -0.87
C TYR A 679 24.59 3.01 -1.30
N GLN A 680 25.54 3.35 -0.42
CA GLN A 680 26.58 4.35 -0.70
C GLN A 680 27.45 3.99 -1.92
N ALA A 681 27.55 2.71 -2.28
CA ALA A 681 28.23 2.22 -3.48
C ALA A 681 27.81 2.97 -4.76
N SER A 682 26.50 3.08 -5.00
CA SER A 682 25.97 3.80 -6.16
C SER A 682 26.08 5.32 -6.01
N GLU A 683 25.96 5.83 -4.78
CA GLU A 683 26.08 7.27 -4.52
C GLU A 683 27.52 7.75 -4.77
N LEU A 684 28.51 6.97 -4.35
CA LEU A 684 29.92 7.21 -4.59
C LEU A 684 30.25 7.17 -6.08
N LEU A 685 29.87 6.09 -6.78
CA LEU A 685 30.13 5.92 -8.21
C LEU A 685 29.55 7.07 -9.04
N LEU A 686 28.26 7.38 -8.86
CA LEU A 686 27.64 8.50 -9.58
C LEU A 686 28.24 9.85 -9.17
N GLY A 687 28.63 10.00 -7.91
CA GLY A 687 29.25 11.22 -7.39
C GLY A 687 30.64 11.51 -7.97
N VAL A 688 31.49 10.48 -8.15
CA VAL A 688 32.80 10.63 -8.79
C VAL A 688 32.67 10.88 -10.30
N MET A 689 31.73 10.20 -10.97
CA MET A 689 31.46 10.40 -12.40
C MET A 689 30.90 11.82 -12.66
N ALA A 690 30.06 12.34 -11.76
CA ALA A 690 29.53 13.71 -11.86
C ALA A 690 30.63 14.77 -11.75
N ARG A 691 31.75 14.45 -11.08
CA ARG A 691 32.94 15.30 -10.95
C ARG A 691 33.91 15.13 -12.13
N GLY A 692 33.56 14.32 -13.13
CA GLY A 692 34.37 14.12 -14.33
C GLY A 692 35.59 13.21 -14.13
N ALA A 693 35.62 12.40 -13.08
CA ALA A 693 36.68 11.41 -12.85
C ALA A 693 36.65 10.30 -13.93
N ARG A 694 37.83 9.83 -14.34
CA ARG A 694 37.97 8.67 -15.25
C ARG A 694 37.74 7.38 -14.47
N VAL A 695 36.59 6.75 -14.70
CA VAL A 695 36.21 5.49 -14.06
C VAL A 695 36.65 4.30 -14.92
N LEU A 696 37.32 3.33 -14.31
CA LEU A 696 37.68 2.06 -14.94
C LEU A 696 37.17 0.87 -14.11
N GLU A 697 36.67 -0.16 -14.80
CA GLU A 697 36.32 -1.44 -14.18
C GLU A 697 37.40 -2.49 -14.46
N VAL A 698 37.87 -3.19 -13.44
CA VAL A 698 38.83 -4.30 -13.58
C VAL A 698 38.16 -5.64 -13.26
N PRO A 699 38.49 -6.72 -14.00
CA PRO A 699 37.95 -8.05 -13.71
C PRO A 699 38.46 -8.52 -12.35
N MET A 700 37.55 -8.85 -11.43
CA MET A 700 37.90 -9.26 -10.06
C MET A 700 37.03 -10.40 -9.57
N THR A 701 37.55 -11.12 -8.58
CA THR A 701 36.94 -12.31 -8.02
C THR A 701 36.06 -11.98 -6.83
N MET A 702 34.87 -12.57 -6.78
CA MET A 702 34.01 -12.52 -5.60
C MET A 702 33.59 -13.90 -5.12
N GLU A 703 34.00 -14.22 -3.89
CA GLU A 703 33.75 -15.48 -3.23
C GLU A 703 32.47 -15.46 -2.38
N LEU A 704 32.05 -16.65 -1.95
CA LEU A 704 30.97 -16.79 -0.98
C LEU A 704 31.41 -16.27 0.39
N ARG A 705 30.44 -15.77 1.16
CA ARG A 705 30.73 -15.18 2.47
C ARG A 705 31.25 -16.26 3.43
N ASN A 706 32.37 -16.01 4.09
CA ASN A 706 33.00 -16.99 4.98
C ASN A 706 32.17 -17.30 6.24
N ASN A 707 31.41 -16.32 6.75
CA ASN A 707 30.53 -16.48 7.93
C ASN A 707 29.41 -15.43 8.00
N GLY A 708 28.24 -15.84 8.52
CA GLY A 708 27.09 -14.97 8.83
C GLY A 708 26.04 -14.80 7.71
N ALA A 709 24.83 -14.39 8.08
CA ALA A 709 23.75 -14.12 7.13
C ALA A 709 23.89 -12.74 6.47
N SER A 710 23.57 -12.63 5.17
CA SER A 710 23.60 -11.35 4.45
C SER A 710 22.73 -10.29 5.13
N LYS A 711 23.37 -9.18 5.53
CA LYS A 711 22.71 -7.97 6.05
C LYS A 711 22.04 -7.12 4.94
N LYS A 712 22.30 -7.46 3.66
CA LYS A 712 21.68 -6.85 2.46
C LYS A 712 20.47 -7.71 2.04
N GLY A 713 19.26 -7.15 2.08
CA GLY A 713 18.02 -7.91 1.94
C GLY A 713 17.71 -8.33 0.49
N GLY A 714 17.36 -9.61 0.27
CA GLY A 714 17.00 -10.17 -1.05
C GLY A 714 15.59 -9.85 -1.54
N SER A 715 15.08 -8.63 -1.34
CA SER A 715 13.69 -8.27 -1.65
C SER A 715 13.58 -7.21 -2.75
N ILE A 716 12.47 -7.19 -3.50
CA ILE A 716 12.13 -6.13 -4.49
C ILE A 716 12.23 -4.73 -3.87
N LYS A 717 11.95 -4.59 -2.56
CA LYS A 717 12.10 -3.32 -1.83
C LYS A 717 13.55 -2.83 -1.76
N TYR A 718 14.53 -3.73 -1.64
CA TYR A 718 15.95 -3.37 -1.70
C TYR A 718 16.28 -2.78 -3.07
N GLY A 719 15.79 -3.42 -4.15
CA GLY A 719 15.99 -2.93 -5.50
C GLY A 719 15.33 -1.58 -5.77
N ALA A 720 14.07 -1.39 -5.35
CA ALA A 720 13.39 -0.11 -5.49
C ALA A 720 14.09 1.02 -4.72
N ASN A 721 14.62 0.74 -3.52
CA ASN A 721 15.42 1.71 -2.77
C ASN A 721 16.75 2.02 -3.47
N TYR A 722 17.43 1.01 -4.02
CA TYR A 722 18.67 1.18 -4.78
C TYR A 722 18.45 2.09 -5.99
N SER A 723 17.40 1.82 -6.81
CA SER A 723 17.03 2.68 -7.93
C SER A 723 16.68 4.11 -7.50
N ARG A 724 15.93 4.27 -6.40
CA ARG A 724 15.61 5.60 -5.85
C ARG A 724 16.87 6.38 -5.47
N VAL A 725 17.86 5.72 -4.86
CA VAL A 725 19.13 6.35 -4.48
C VAL A 725 19.93 6.74 -5.72
N MET A 726 20.01 5.86 -6.73
CA MET A 726 20.68 6.17 -8.00
C MET A 726 20.05 7.38 -8.70
N LEU A 727 18.73 7.37 -8.90
CA LEU A 727 18.00 8.46 -9.55
C LEU A 727 18.09 9.76 -8.74
N GLY A 728 17.96 9.67 -7.40
CA GLY A 728 18.08 10.82 -6.52
C GLY A 728 19.49 11.43 -6.52
N THR A 729 20.53 10.60 -6.56
CA THR A 729 21.92 11.05 -6.67
C THR A 729 22.18 11.68 -8.03
N TRP A 730 21.71 11.04 -9.11
CA TRP A 730 21.86 11.57 -10.45
C TRP A 730 21.16 12.93 -10.61
N LEU A 731 19.90 13.05 -10.20
CA LEU A 731 19.17 14.32 -10.20
C LEU A 731 19.93 15.39 -9.40
N ARG A 732 20.42 15.05 -8.22
CA ARG A 732 21.15 15.97 -7.35
C ARG A 732 22.45 16.45 -8.00
N GLU A 733 23.32 15.54 -8.42
CA GLU A 733 24.68 15.89 -8.88
C GLU A 733 24.71 16.37 -10.34
N TYR A 734 23.86 15.82 -11.23
CA TYR A 734 23.88 16.14 -12.66
C TYR A 734 22.87 17.24 -13.04
N VAL A 735 21.67 17.24 -12.46
CA VAL A 735 20.60 18.18 -12.87
C VAL A 735 20.62 19.43 -12.00
N PHE A 736 20.50 19.30 -10.68
CA PHE A 736 20.32 20.46 -9.79
C PHE A 736 21.61 21.21 -9.46
N ARG A 737 22.75 20.53 -9.42
CA ARG A 737 24.04 21.15 -9.11
C ARG A 737 24.64 21.91 -10.30
N GLY A 738 23.98 21.91 -11.46
CA GLY A 738 24.42 22.59 -12.68
C GLY A 738 25.80 22.09 -13.12
N GLY A 739 25.91 20.79 -13.45
CA GLY A 739 27.15 20.10 -13.73
C GLY A 739 28.02 20.77 -14.80
N LYS A 740 28.80 21.78 -14.42
CA LYS A 740 29.98 22.17 -15.18
C LYS A 740 30.91 20.97 -15.13
N ARG A 741 31.07 20.30 -16.27
CA ARG A 741 32.09 19.28 -16.54
C ARG A 741 33.49 19.90 -16.46
N ASN A 742 33.86 20.54 -15.36
CA ASN A 742 35.28 20.72 -15.08
C ASN A 742 35.81 19.32 -14.81
N ARG A 743 36.64 18.84 -15.73
CA ARG A 743 37.36 17.58 -15.57
C ARG A 743 38.05 17.63 -14.19
N TYR A 744 37.87 16.60 -13.37
CA TYR A 744 38.69 16.47 -12.16
C TYR A 744 40.16 16.50 -12.60
N VAL A 745 40.89 17.52 -12.15
CA VAL A 745 42.32 17.64 -12.34
C VAL A 745 42.94 17.34 -10.98
N ARG A 746 43.71 16.26 -10.91
CA ARG A 746 44.51 15.96 -9.73
C ARG A 746 45.47 17.12 -9.52
N THR A 747 45.51 17.70 -8.33
CA THR A 747 46.56 18.66 -7.97
C THR A 747 47.88 17.92 -7.91
N ASP A 748 48.86 18.32 -8.75
CA ASP A 748 50.20 17.74 -8.73
C ASP A 748 50.82 17.89 -7.33
N MET A 749 51.38 16.79 -6.81
CA MET A 749 52.04 16.77 -5.50
C MET A 749 53.42 17.45 -5.56
N PRO A 750 53.87 18.11 -4.48
CA PRO A 750 55.26 18.55 -4.34
C PRO A 750 56.19 17.32 -4.32
N ALA A 751 57.21 17.34 -5.17
CA ALA A 751 58.10 16.22 -5.47
C ALA A 751 59.18 15.90 -4.42
N ASP A 752 59.10 16.44 -3.19
CA ASP A 752 60.13 16.23 -2.17
C ASP A 752 59.52 15.73 -0.86
N ARG A 753 59.64 14.42 -0.60
CA ARG A 753 59.74 13.88 0.75
C ARG A 753 61.14 13.28 0.88
N PRO A 754 61.93 13.66 1.92
CA PRO A 754 63.31 13.19 2.04
C PRO A 754 63.31 11.67 2.18
N SER A 755 64.06 11.00 1.29
CA SER A 755 64.31 9.58 1.38
C SER A 755 65.09 9.29 2.66
N ASP A 756 64.50 8.56 3.59
CA ASP A 756 65.18 8.06 4.77
C ASP A 756 66.10 6.91 4.35
N LYS A 757 67.30 7.27 3.87
CA LYS A 757 68.44 6.38 3.67
C LYS A 757 69.56 6.86 4.57
N GLY A 758 69.68 6.30 5.77
CA GLY A 758 70.80 6.65 6.65
C GLY A 758 70.81 6.01 8.04
N SER A 759 70.75 4.68 8.14
CA SER A 759 71.21 4.00 9.37
C SER A 759 71.73 2.58 9.09
N GLU A 760 72.87 2.49 8.42
CA GLU A 760 73.72 1.31 8.51
C GLU A 760 75.20 1.72 8.34
N LYS A 761 76.06 1.20 9.24
CA LYS A 761 77.48 1.53 9.52
C LYS A 761 77.64 2.57 10.64
N ALA A 762 78.34 2.32 11.75
CA ALA A 762 79.25 1.25 12.11
C ALA A 762 79.26 1.07 13.64
N ALA A 763 79.24 -0.18 14.08
CA ALA A 763 79.72 -0.58 15.38
C ALA A 763 81.11 -1.17 15.17
N ASP A 764 82.17 -0.38 15.34
CA ASP A 764 83.48 -0.87 15.74
C ASP A 764 84.34 0.31 16.19
N GLU A 765 84.55 0.47 17.49
CA GLU A 765 85.90 0.52 18.07
C GLU A 765 85.86 0.73 19.59
N ARG A 766 86.70 -0.05 20.26
CA ARG A 766 86.83 -0.16 21.70
C ARG A 766 87.82 0.88 22.23
N ARG A 767 87.38 1.62 23.26
CA ARG A 767 88.07 1.90 24.54
C ARG A 767 89.40 2.70 24.57
N PRO A 768 89.77 3.25 25.75
CA PRO A 768 90.27 4.62 25.91
C PRO A 768 91.76 4.73 26.23
N ALA A 769 92.33 5.91 25.95
CA ALA A 769 93.20 6.70 26.83
C ALA A 769 93.45 8.06 26.18
#